data_AF-A0A924AT15-F1
#
_entry.id   AF-A0A924AT15-F1
#
_cell.length_a   1.000
_cell.length_b   1.000
_cell.length_c   1.000
_cell.angle_alpha   90.00
_cell.angle_beta   90.00
_cell.angle_gamma   90.00
#
_symmetry.space_group_name_H-M   'P 1'
#
loop_
_entity.id
_entity.type
_entity.pdbx_description
1 polymer ?
#
loop_
_entity_poly.entity_id
_entity_poly.type
_entity_poly.pdbx_seq_one_letter_code
_entity_poly.pdbx_strand_id
1 'polypeptide(L)'
;MIKTRIAVAVFMAAFALAPASAAAAKKPVKAKTGASAVKSSKSKPGASTAKPARSGAKTTNAKSGAKQMKTKAGAKAPANNARGGKYASALARQTPRMAAPVSAPLAAPVSPAEPVSREAGGDRRFNTVSMQFLGALWRIDPESAIAAGKYDSAAALTIPSAATRDKQLAFIDEWLGKFGKLDPSRLSDKQRTDHALVVNKLKSDRWYLSTFREYEWNPAIYNIAAPLDLILGSEYAAKPQRLRTLLKRLADVPAYFQAAQASIANPTHEHTQLAIEQAPGTITVLADLGKAAQESVLTPAEKNQFAQRIAAAGTALINYTEFLRDLDRRQQANRSARSFRIGRALYEAKFGHDVQASVGAEQMYQKALAAREQLLQRMDTLSDELWVKTMGNAAKPAERTAKIGMVIDRLSANHVAPRDFFPEIRRQIPVLQDWVTRNNLLTLDPQKPLVVRETPLYQRGVAGASIDAPGPYRPQDRTFYNVTPLDGLTPEQAESTLREYNYWILQILNIHEAIPGHYAQLVYANKSPSLIKSLFGNGAMVEGWAVYGERMMLESGYGENTPEMWLMYSKWNLRTVTNTILDYAVHVQGMTEAQAMDLLVRQAFQSRAEAAGKWRRVQYSSVQLTSYFSGYSEIMELREQRRQALGPRFVLKDFHEQLLSYGSAPVKVIRELMQ
;
A
#
# COMPACT_ATOMS: atom_id res chain seq x y z
N MET A 1 13.69 -9.69 -11.42
CA MET A 1 13.62 -8.37 -12.11
C MET A 1 12.28 -7.64 -11.88
N ILE A 2 11.43 -8.02 -10.92
CA ILE A 2 10.03 -7.57 -10.87
C ILE A 2 9.74 -6.77 -9.58
N LYS A 3 10.29 -5.55 -9.48
CA LYS A 3 9.97 -4.57 -8.43
C LYS A 3 9.88 -3.11 -8.91
N THR A 4 9.30 -2.87 -10.09
CA THR A 4 8.46 -1.66 -10.29
C THR A 4 6.99 -2.05 -10.12
N ARG A 5 6.59 -2.30 -8.88
CA ARG A 5 5.18 -2.45 -8.53
C ARG A 5 4.57 -1.06 -8.36
N ILE A 6 4.15 -0.48 -9.48
CA ILE A 6 3.43 0.81 -9.54
C ILE A 6 2.11 0.62 -10.32
N ALA A 7 1.31 -0.33 -9.86
CA ALA A 7 -0.02 0.08 -9.42
C ALA A 7 0.15 0.53 -7.97
N VAL A 8 -0.53 1.61 -7.55
CA VAL A 8 -0.71 1.82 -6.11
C VAL A 8 -1.82 0.90 -5.65
N ALA A 9 -1.39 -0.32 -5.33
CA ALA A 9 -1.88 -1.07 -4.21
C ALA A 9 -0.84 -0.89 -3.09
N VAL A 10 -1.20 -0.19 -2.01
CA VAL A 10 -0.32 -0.05 -0.84
C VAL A 10 -0.22 -1.42 -0.15
N PHE A 11 0.74 -2.23 -0.60
CA PHE A 11 1.06 -3.52 -0.01
C PHE A 11 1.81 -3.31 1.32
N MET A 12 1.10 -2.76 2.30
CA MET A 12 1.33 -3.08 3.70
C MET A 12 1.31 -4.60 3.80
N ALA A 13 2.48 -5.24 3.92
CA ALA A 13 2.58 -6.68 4.13
C ALA A 13 2.24 -7.00 5.60
N ALA A 14 0.96 -6.84 5.95
CA ALA A 14 0.45 -7.04 7.30
C ALA A 14 0.14 -8.53 7.49
N PHE A 15 1.15 -9.30 7.93
CA PHE A 15 1.02 -10.73 8.23
C PHE A 15 0.12 -11.00 9.45
N ALA A 16 -1.19 -10.81 9.26
CA ALA A 16 -2.22 -11.29 10.15
C ALA A 16 -2.36 -12.81 9.99
N LEU A 17 -1.57 -13.56 10.75
CA LEU A 17 -1.74 -15.01 10.86
C LEU A 17 -3.13 -15.33 11.42
N ALA A 18 -3.99 -15.92 10.59
CA ALA A 18 -5.11 -16.70 11.09
C ALA A 18 -4.55 -17.92 11.87
N PRO A 19 -5.03 -18.20 13.09
CA PRO A 19 -4.52 -19.33 13.86
C PRO A 19 -4.89 -20.66 13.19
N ALA A 20 -3.94 -21.59 13.14
CA ALA A 20 -4.16 -22.91 12.56
C ALA A 20 -5.20 -23.70 13.38
N SER A 21 -6.42 -23.81 12.85
CA SER A 21 -7.49 -24.59 13.46
C SER A 21 -7.10 -26.07 13.53
N ALA A 22 -6.88 -26.58 14.74
CA ALA A 22 -6.55 -27.99 14.98
C ALA A 22 -7.72 -28.90 14.60
N ALA A 23 -7.68 -29.46 13.39
CA ALA A 23 -8.70 -30.39 12.90
C ALA A 23 -8.71 -31.68 13.75
N ALA A 24 -9.79 -31.88 14.51
CA ALA A 24 -9.92 -33.03 15.40
C ALA A 24 -9.90 -34.36 14.63
N ALA A 25 -8.85 -35.17 14.86
CA ALA A 25 -8.65 -36.45 14.20
C ALA A 25 -9.77 -37.45 14.57
N LYS A 26 -10.71 -37.68 13.64
CA LYS A 26 -11.69 -38.77 13.75
C LYS A 26 -10.93 -40.10 13.69
N LYS A 27 -11.06 -40.92 14.74
CA LYS A 27 -10.42 -42.23 14.84
C LYS A 27 -10.87 -43.15 13.68
N PRO A 28 -9.95 -43.82 12.95
CA PRO A 28 -10.32 -44.91 12.06
C PRO A 28 -10.77 -46.14 12.86
N VAL A 29 -11.68 -46.93 12.28
CA VAL A 29 -12.13 -48.20 12.85
C VAL A 29 -11.00 -49.23 12.76
N LYS A 30 -10.59 -49.83 13.88
CA LYS A 30 -9.67 -50.98 13.87
C LYS A 30 -10.43 -52.28 13.65
N ALA A 31 -10.01 -53.05 12.65
CA ALA A 31 -10.27 -54.49 12.59
C ALA A 31 -9.50 -55.23 13.71
N LYS A 32 -9.96 -56.44 14.07
CA LYS A 32 -9.37 -57.26 15.13
C LYS A 32 -8.16 -58.05 14.62
N THR A 33 -7.13 -58.22 15.46
CA THR A 33 -6.52 -59.51 15.88
C THR A 33 -5.29 -59.24 16.76
N GLY A 34 -4.75 -60.30 17.40
CA GLY A 34 -3.54 -60.24 18.25
C GLY A 34 -3.84 -59.99 19.73
N ALA A 35 -3.34 -60.86 20.60
CA ALA A 35 -3.55 -60.83 22.05
C ALA A 35 -2.21 -60.82 22.82
N SER A 36 -2.31 -60.77 24.15
CA SER A 36 -1.23 -60.83 25.17
C SER A 36 -0.52 -59.49 25.49
N ALA A 37 -0.07 -59.23 26.73
CA ALA A 37 -0.47 -59.75 28.05
C ALA A 37 0.14 -58.88 29.19
N VAL A 38 -0.24 -59.17 30.45
CA VAL A 38 0.46 -58.80 31.72
C VAL A 38 0.34 -57.36 32.28
N LYS A 39 -0.37 -57.25 33.43
CA LYS A 39 -0.07 -56.60 34.75
C LYS A 39 0.93 -55.40 34.78
N SER A 40 0.81 -54.37 35.65
CA SER A 40 0.06 -54.15 36.92
C SER A 40 0.11 -52.64 37.35
N SER A 41 -0.65 -52.06 38.30
CA SER A 41 -1.95 -52.43 38.91
C SER A 41 -2.59 -51.39 39.88
N LYS A 42 -1.85 -50.50 40.58
CA LYS A 42 -2.34 -49.63 41.71
C LYS A 42 -1.70 -48.23 41.65
N SER A 43 -2.21 -47.12 42.23
CA SER A 43 -3.08 -46.95 43.42
C SER A 43 -3.99 -45.68 43.39
N LYS A 44 -4.66 -45.40 44.53
CA LYS A 44 -5.63 -44.32 44.89
C LYS A 44 -5.51 -44.11 46.43
N PRO A 45 -6.24 -43.22 47.15
CA PRO A 45 -7.05 -42.04 46.78
C PRO A 45 -6.85 -40.79 47.72
N GLY A 46 -7.68 -39.74 47.56
CA GLY A 46 -8.12 -38.85 48.66
C GLY A 46 -7.82 -37.34 48.54
N ALA A 47 -8.51 -36.42 49.23
CA ALA A 47 -9.83 -36.47 49.88
C ALA A 47 -10.31 -35.06 50.32
N SER A 48 -11.64 -34.78 50.32
CA SER A 48 -12.31 -33.62 50.99
C SER A 48 -11.98 -32.21 50.45
N THR A 49 -12.81 -31.15 50.46
CA THR A 49 -14.20 -30.84 50.88
C THR A 49 -14.66 -29.62 50.00
N ALA A 50 -15.82 -28.92 50.02
CA ALA A 50 -17.06 -28.91 50.81
C ALA A 50 -18.30 -28.45 49.96
N LYS A 51 -19.06 -27.43 50.41
CA LYS A 51 -20.34 -26.85 49.92
C LYS A 51 -20.58 -25.51 50.67
N PRO A 52 -21.64 -24.70 50.42
CA PRO A 52 -22.70 -24.69 49.38
C PRO A 52 -22.48 -23.48 48.40
N ALA A 53 -23.40 -22.69 47.81
CA ALA A 53 -24.88 -22.58 47.72
C ALA A 53 -25.33 -21.93 46.37
N ARG A 54 -26.62 -21.57 46.19
CA ARG A 54 -27.55 -22.34 45.34
C ARG A 54 -28.94 -21.67 45.12
N SER A 55 -29.03 -20.61 44.32
CA SER A 55 -30.30 -20.18 43.67
C SER A 55 -29.99 -19.72 42.22
N GLY A 56 -30.89 -19.76 41.23
CA GLY A 56 -32.32 -20.13 41.16
C GLY A 56 -33.11 -19.04 40.43
N ALA A 57 -33.90 -19.28 39.36
CA ALA A 57 -34.22 -20.53 38.65
C ALA A 57 -34.73 -20.25 37.19
N LYS A 58 -34.95 -21.34 36.43
CA LYS A 58 -35.86 -21.58 35.25
C LYS A 58 -36.61 -20.36 34.62
N THR A 59 -36.77 -20.25 33.29
CA THR A 59 -37.68 -21.15 32.51
C THR A 59 -37.54 -21.10 30.97
N THR A 60 -37.41 -22.29 30.37
CA THR A 60 -38.06 -22.85 29.15
C THR A 60 -38.41 -22.03 27.87
N ASN A 61 -37.97 -22.61 26.75
CA ASN A 61 -38.52 -22.59 25.37
C ASN A 61 -40.03 -22.32 25.16
N ALA A 62 -40.36 -21.71 24.02
CA ALA A 62 -41.37 -22.21 23.06
C ALA A 62 -41.10 -21.68 21.62
N LYS A 63 -41.81 -22.20 20.61
CA LYS A 63 -41.62 -21.90 19.17
C LYS A 63 -42.88 -21.33 18.50
N SER A 64 -42.66 -20.79 17.28
CA SER A 64 -43.57 -20.82 16.11
C SER A 64 -44.69 -19.77 16.01
N GLY A 65 -45.22 -19.62 14.79
CA GLY A 65 -46.35 -18.75 14.45
C GLY A 65 -46.04 -17.81 13.29
N ALA A 66 -46.40 -18.19 12.06
CA ALA A 66 -46.26 -17.35 10.88
C ALA A 66 -47.58 -17.22 10.12
N LYS A 67 -47.95 -16.00 9.69
CA LYS A 67 -48.58 -15.77 8.37
C LYS A 67 -48.64 -14.30 7.97
N GLN A 68 -48.94 -14.10 6.68
CA GLN A 68 -49.04 -12.83 5.98
C GLN A 68 -50.42 -12.19 6.18
N MET A 69 -50.53 -10.88 5.97
CA MET A 69 -51.50 -10.37 4.98
C MET A 69 -51.10 -9.02 4.38
N LYS A 70 -51.76 -8.62 3.29
CA LYS A 70 -51.49 -7.41 2.50
C LYS A 70 -52.56 -6.35 2.74
N THR A 71 -52.22 -5.05 2.66
CA THR A 71 -53.02 -3.98 2.03
C THR A 71 -52.26 -2.63 2.14
N LYS A 72 -52.67 -1.53 1.49
CA LYS A 72 -52.87 -1.26 0.05
C LYS A 72 -53.05 0.27 -0.14
N ALA A 73 -52.32 0.89 -1.07
CA ALA A 73 -52.54 2.26 -1.60
C ALA A 73 -52.43 3.46 -0.62
N GLY A 74 -52.32 4.67 -1.18
CA GLY A 74 -52.32 5.95 -0.44
C GLY A 74 -51.21 6.91 -0.88
N ALA A 75 -51.44 7.68 -1.95
CA ALA A 75 -50.49 8.69 -2.43
C ALA A 75 -50.95 10.11 -2.07
N LYS A 76 -49.99 11.02 -1.80
CA LYS A 76 -49.99 12.43 -2.26
C LYS A 76 -48.72 13.17 -1.82
N ALA A 77 -48.20 13.99 -2.73
CA ALA A 77 -47.38 15.15 -2.38
C ALA A 77 -48.28 16.40 -2.34
N PRO A 78 -47.86 17.47 -1.64
CA PRO A 78 -48.28 18.84 -1.97
C PRO A 78 -47.09 19.66 -2.50
N ALA A 79 -47.39 20.64 -3.35
CA ALA A 79 -46.45 21.67 -3.78
C ALA A 79 -47.03 23.06 -3.46
N ASN A 80 -46.14 24.05 -3.34
CA ASN A 80 -46.41 25.49 -3.30
C ASN A 80 -47.48 26.03 -2.33
N ASN A 81 -47.06 27.00 -1.51
CA ASN A 81 -47.68 28.32 -1.64
C ASN A 81 -46.69 29.45 -1.29
N ALA A 82 -46.89 30.63 -1.87
CA ALA A 82 -46.00 31.77 -1.69
C ALA A 82 -46.79 33.06 -1.42
N ARG A 83 -46.38 33.80 -0.36
CA ARG A 83 -46.71 35.21 -0.09
C ARG A 83 -45.54 35.83 0.68
N GLY A 84 -45.18 37.11 0.53
CA GLY A 84 -45.72 38.09 -0.42
C GLY A 84 -45.78 39.51 0.17
N GLY A 85 -44.70 40.29 0.05
CA GLY A 85 -44.64 41.72 0.36
C GLY A 85 -43.35 42.31 -0.21
N LYS A 86 -43.37 43.04 -1.33
CA LYS A 86 -43.82 44.44 -1.49
C LYS A 86 -42.93 45.48 -0.78
N TYR A 87 -42.04 46.09 -1.55
CA TYR A 87 -42.08 47.52 -1.83
C TYR A 87 -41.82 47.74 -3.34
N ALA A 88 -42.07 48.95 -3.85
CA ALA A 88 -42.25 49.21 -5.30
C ALA A 88 -41.75 50.62 -5.71
N SER A 89 -42.09 51.02 -6.95
CA SER A 89 -41.71 52.26 -7.68
C SER A 89 -40.37 52.16 -8.44
N ALA A 90 -40.22 52.66 -9.68
CA ALA A 90 -41.23 53.17 -10.63
C ALA A 90 -40.80 52.97 -12.12
N LEU A 91 -41.74 53.29 -13.02
CA LEU A 91 -41.60 53.38 -14.49
C LEU A 91 -40.67 54.57 -14.90
N ALA A 92 -40.25 54.76 -16.16
CA ALA A 92 -40.87 54.37 -17.43
C ALA A 92 -39.90 54.15 -18.61
N ARG A 93 -40.46 53.86 -19.80
CA ARG A 93 -39.77 53.60 -21.08
C ARG A 93 -39.60 54.89 -21.90
N GLN A 94 -38.55 54.98 -22.72
CA GLN A 94 -38.57 55.70 -24.01
C GLN A 94 -37.44 55.21 -24.96
N THR A 95 -37.69 55.26 -26.26
CA THR A 95 -36.81 54.88 -27.39
C THR A 95 -37.34 55.52 -28.69
N PRO A 96 -36.55 55.65 -29.78
CA PRO A 96 -35.09 55.89 -29.89
C PRO A 96 -34.74 56.99 -30.95
N ARG A 97 -33.45 57.15 -31.29
CA ARG A 97 -32.87 57.84 -32.49
C ARG A 97 -32.97 59.39 -32.53
N MET A 98 -32.02 60.16 -33.12
CA MET A 98 -30.70 59.86 -33.71
C MET A 98 -29.65 60.92 -33.30
N ALA A 99 -28.37 60.54 -33.26
CA ALA A 99 -27.21 61.39 -33.57
C ALA A 99 -26.07 60.51 -34.08
N ALA A 100 -25.15 61.06 -34.90
CA ALA A 100 -24.10 60.33 -35.62
C ALA A 100 -22.67 60.69 -35.07
N PRO A 101 -21.58 60.10 -35.58
CA PRO A 101 -20.55 59.51 -34.71
C PRO A 101 -19.44 60.48 -34.26
N VAL A 102 -18.84 60.15 -33.11
CA VAL A 102 -17.52 60.64 -32.69
C VAL A 102 -16.57 59.45 -32.60
N SER A 103 -15.35 59.63 -33.11
CA SER A 103 -14.36 58.57 -33.30
C SER A 103 -13.82 57.99 -31.98
N ALA A 104 -13.78 56.66 -31.88
CA ALA A 104 -13.05 55.97 -30.83
C ALA A 104 -11.52 56.07 -31.02
N PRO A 105 -10.71 56.03 -29.94
CA PRO A 105 -9.26 55.93 -30.05
C PRO A 105 -8.85 54.63 -30.75
N LEU A 106 -7.77 54.69 -31.55
CA LEU A 106 -7.16 53.50 -32.13
C LEU A 106 -6.66 52.58 -31.03
N ALA A 107 -7.14 51.34 -31.01
CA ALA A 107 -6.57 50.30 -30.16
C ALA A 107 -5.13 50.03 -30.60
N ALA A 108 -4.21 49.95 -29.63
CA ALA A 108 -2.85 49.49 -29.90
C ALA A 108 -2.90 48.07 -30.50
N PRO A 109 -2.02 47.72 -31.46
CA PRO A 109 -2.02 46.40 -32.06
C PRO A 109 -1.76 45.34 -30.99
N VAL A 110 -2.72 44.43 -30.83
CA VAL A 110 -2.57 43.27 -29.94
C VAL A 110 -1.41 42.44 -30.49
N SER A 111 -0.33 42.32 -29.72
CA SER A 111 0.79 41.45 -30.07
C SER A 111 0.26 40.05 -30.40
N PRO A 112 0.68 39.44 -31.53
CA PRO A 112 0.24 38.10 -31.87
C PRO A 112 0.62 37.14 -30.73
N ALA A 113 -0.32 36.29 -30.33
CA ALA A 113 -0.11 35.33 -29.25
C ALA A 113 1.18 34.53 -29.48
N GLU A 114 1.97 34.33 -28.42
CA GLU A 114 3.24 33.63 -28.52
C GLU A 114 3.04 32.25 -29.18
N PRO A 115 3.89 31.87 -30.15
CA PRO A 115 3.72 30.61 -30.86
C PRO A 115 3.89 29.45 -29.87
N VAL A 116 2.87 28.58 -29.81
CA VAL A 116 2.89 27.33 -29.01
C VAL A 116 4.26 26.67 -29.16
N SER A 117 4.96 26.53 -28.04
CA SER A 117 6.40 26.28 -28.05
C SER A 117 6.72 25.00 -28.82
N ARG A 118 7.47 25.16 -29.93
CA ARG A 118 7.92 24.02 -30.74
C ARG A 118 8.74 23.10 -29.85
N GLU A 119 8.25 21.90 -29.55
CA GLU A 119 9.01 20.91 -28.76
C GLU A 119 10.44 20.82 -29.29
N ALA A 120 11.41 21.00 -28.38
CA ALA A 120 12.81 20.99 -28.70
C ALA A 120 13.19 19.70 -29.43
N GLY A 121 14.21 19.77 -30.31
CA GLY A 121 14.68 18.58 -31.03
C GLY A 121 15.14 17.45 -30.10
N GLY A 122 15.61 17.80 -28.90
CA GLY A 122 15.89 16.86 -27.81
C GLY A 122 14.63 16.16 -27.31
N ASP A 123 13.63 16.92 -26.87
CA ASP A 123 12.36 16.42 -26.33
C ASP A 123 11.63 15.46 -27.28
N ARG A 124 11.47 15.81 -28.56
CA ARG A 124 10.85 14.92 -29.57
C ARG A 124 11.64 13.63 -29.78
N ARG A 125 12.97 13.70 -29.73
CA ARG A 125 13.85 12.52 -29.81
C ARG A 125 13.73 11.66 -28.55
N PHE A 126 13.68 12.26 -27.37
CA PHE A 126 13.46 11.56 -26.11
C PHE A 126 12.09 10.87 -26.08
N ASN A 127 11.00 11.59 -26.38
CA ASN A 127 9.64 11.04 -26.50
C ASN A 127 9.64 9.79 -27.42
N THR A 128 10.30 9.87 -28.57
CA THR A 128 10.40 8.77 -29.53
C THR A 128 11.13 7.56 -28.95
N VAL A 129 12.31 7.76 -28.33
CA VAL A 129 13.10 6.67 -27.72
C VAL A 129 12.34 6.04 -26.54
N SER A 130 11.67 6.85 -25.71
CA SER A 130 10.87 6.39 -24.57
C SER A 130 9.65 5.56 -25.00
N MET A 131 8.94 5.94 -26.07
CA MET A 131 7.83 5.12 -26.58
C MET A 131 8.32 3.80 -27.21
N GLN A 132 9.46 3.81 -27.90
CA GLN A 132 10.08 2.57 -28.38
C GLN A 132 10.55 1.67 -27.22
N PHE A 133 11.11 2.25 -26.16
CA PHE A 133 11.51 1.53 -24.94
C PHE A 133 10.32 0.82 -24.29
N LEU A 134 9.23 1.55 -24.02
CA LEU A 134 8.02 0.97 -23.42
C LEU A 134 7.44 -0.14 -24.33
N GLY A 135 7.36 0.09 -25.63
CA GLY A 135 6.89 -0.90 -26.60
C GLY A 135 7.74 -2.19 -26.68
N ALA A 136 9.02 -2.12 -26.28
CA ALA A 136 9.89 -3.28 -26.15
C ALA A 136 9.83 -3.91 -24.75
N LEU A 137 9.76 -3.10 -23.69
CA LEU A 137 9.70 -3.53 -22.28
C LEU A 137 8.53 -4.50 -22.04
N TRP A 138 7.32 -4.18 -22.52
CA TRP A 138 6.14 -5.02 -22.30
C TRP A 138 6.17 -6.38 -23.02
N ARG A 139 7.15 -6.60 -23.90
CA ARG A 139 7.38 -7.90 -24.56
C ARG A 139 8.35 -8.80 -23.79
N ILE A 140 9.19 -8.22 -22.92
CA ILE A 140 10.19 -8.94 -22.09
C ILE A 140 9.81 -8.96 -20.60
N ASP A 141 8.88 -8.11 -20.18
CA ASP A 141 8.27 -8.08 -18.85
C ASP A 141 6.73 -7.91 -18.96
N PRO A 142 6.00 -8.97 -19.41
CA PRO A 142 4.55 -8.98 -19.42
C PRO A 142 3.92 -8.93 -18.02
N GLU A 143 4.63 -9.36 -16.96
CA GLU A 143 4.16 -9.26 -15.58
C GLU A 143 4.02 -7.80 -15.11
N SER A 144 5.03 -6.95 -15.36
CA SER A 144 4.92 -5.51 -15.10
C SER A 144 3.94 -4.82 -16.06
N ALA A 145 3.78 -5.32 -17.30
CA ALA A 145 2.76 -4.81 -18.21
C ALA A 145 1.33 -5.02 -17.64
N ILE A 146 1.03 -6.22 -17.13
CA ILE A 146 -0.23 -6.54 -16.45
C ILE A 146 -0.45 -5.61 -15.26
N ALA A 147 0.57 -5.40 -14.42
CA ALA A 147 0.49 -4.50 -13.27
C ALA A 147 0.24 -3.03 -13.67
N ALA A 148 0.78 -2.58 -14.81
CA ALA A 148 0.51 -1.26 -15.38
C ALA A 148 -0.88 -1.14 -16.06
N GLY A 149 -1.68 -2.21 -16.09
CA GLY A 149 -3.00 -2.24 -16.75
C GLY A 149 -2.94 -2.52 -18.26
N LYS A 150 -1.83 -3.07 -18.77
CA LYS A 150 -1.63 -3.38 -20.19
C LYS A 150 -1.60 -4.89 -20.44
N TYR A 151 -2.63 -5.40 -21.13
CA TYR A 151 -2.89 -6.84 -21.24
C TYR A 151 -2.51 -7.48 -22.58
N ASP A 152 -2.00 -6.73 -23.54
CA ASP A 152 -1.63 -7.20 -24.90
C ASP A 152 -0.75 -8.47 -24.88
N SER A 153 0.15 -8.57 -23.90
CA SER A 153 1.10 -9.68 -23.73
C SER A 153 0.76 -10.59 -22.55
N ALA A 154 -0.41 -10.42 -21.90
CA ALA A 154 -0.76 -11.12 -20.67
C ALA A 154 -0.88 -12.65 -20.79
N ALA A 155 -1.04 -13.16 -22.02
CA ALA A 155 -1.05 -14.59 -22.32
C ALA A 155 0.33 -15.26 -22.13
N ALA A 156 1.43 -14.50 -22.14
CA ALA A 156 2.79 -15.03 -21.99
C ALA A 156 3.27 -14.94 -20.53
N LEU A 157 3.81 -16.03 -20.00
CA LEU A 157 4.41 -16.10 -18.66
C LEU A 157 5.94 -16.06 -18.78
N THR A 158 6.60 -15.14 -18.06
CA THR A 158 8.07 -15.08 -18.07
C THR A 158 8.67 -16.25 -17.30
N ILE A 159 9.18 -17.27 -18.02
CA ILE A 159 9.94 -18.38 -17.43
C ILE A 159 11.24 -17.84 -16.82
N PRO A 160 11.51 -17.98 -15.51
CA PRO A 160 12.65 -17.34 -14.85
C PRO A 160 13.98 -18.11 -15.05
N SER A 161 14.33 -18.45 -16.28
CA SER A 161 15.56 -19.16 -16.61
C SER A 161 16.80 -18.26 -16.70
N ALA A 162 18.00 -18.85 -16.70
CA ALA A 162 19.25 -18.12 -16.98
C ALA A 162 19.20 -17.39 -18.34
N ALA A 163 18.85 -18.10 -19.41
CA ALA A 163 18.68 -17.53 -20.75
C ALA A 163 17.63 -16.39 -20.83
N THR A 164 16.70 -16.30 -19.87
CA THR A 164 15.78 -15.17 -19.74
C THR A 164 16.44 -13.97 -19.06
N ARG A 165 17.24 -14.21 -18.01
CA ARG A 165 18.08 -13.18 -17.37
C ARG A 165 19.13 -12.62 -18.34
N ASP A 166 19.71 -13.45 -19.21
CA ASP A 166 20.69 -13.01 -20.21
C ASP A 166 20.06 -12.08 -21.26
N LYS A 167 18.86 -12.43 -21.76
CA LYS A 167 18.05 -11.56 -22.64
C LYS A 167 17.66 -10.25 -21.94
N GLN A 168 17.33 -10.31 -20.66
CA GLN A 168 16.99 -9.15 -19.84
C GLN A 168 18.20 -8.22 -19.62
N LEU A 169 19.40 -8.75 -19.38
CA LEU A 169 20.64 -7.98 -19.29
C LEU A 169 21.01 -7.33 -20.62
N ALA A 170 20.94 -8.09 -21.73
CA ALA A 170 21.19 -7.55 -23.07
C ALA A 170 20.22 -6.42 -23.43
N PHE A 171 18.94 -6.58 -23.10
CA PHE A 171 17.92 -5.53 -23.23
C PHE A 171 18.27 -4.29 -22.40
N ILE A 172 18.68 -4.44 -21.13
CA ILE A 172 19.08 -3.29 -20.30
C ILE A 172 20.23 -2.53 -20.95
N ASP A 173 21.30 -3.23 -21.34
CA ASP A 173 22.52 -2.59 -21.84
C ASP A 173 22.30 -1.92 -23.22
N GLU A 174 21.42 -2.49 -24.05
CA GLU A 174 20.93 -1.83 -25.27
C GLU A 174 20.21 -0.51 -24.96
N TRP A 175 19.27 -0.49 -24.01
CA TRP A 175 18.50 0.70 -23.69
C TRP A 175 19.31 1.75 -22.91
N LEU A 176 20.22 1.35 -22.02
CA LEU A 176 21.22 2.26 -21.43
C LEU A 176 22.08 2.90 -22.53
N GLY A 177 22.53 2.12 -23.52
CA GLY A 177 23.25 2.62 -24.69
C GLY A 177 22.44 3.52 -25.62
N LYS A 178 21.10 3.46 -25.58
CA LYS A 178 20.20 4.37 -26.30
C LYS A 178 19.93 5.66 -25.53
N PHE A 179 19.57 5.59 -24.25
CA PHE A 179 19.32 6.76 -23.42
C PHE A 179 20.60 7.57 -23.11
N GLY A 180 21.77 6.91 -23.04
CA GLY A 180 23.07 7.57 -22.92
C GLY A 180 23.51 8.36 -24.16
N LYS A 181 22.84 8.21 -25.31
CA LYS A 181 23.06 9.01 -26.53
C LYS A 181 22.16 10.26 -26.61
N LEU A 182 21.45 10.56 -25.51
CA LEU A 182 20.63 11.76 -25.35
C LEU A 182 21.30 12.66 -24.31
N ASP A 183 21.52 13.91 -24.70
CA ASP A 183 22.14 14.95 -23.87
C ASP A 183 21.08 15.59 -22.95
N PRO A 184 21.14 15.38 -21.61
CA PRO A 184 20.13 15.90 -20.71
C PRO A 184 20.11 17.43 -20.61
N SER A 185 21.22 18.12 -20.93
CA SER A 185 21.27 19.59 -20.91
C SER A 185 20.40 20.23 -22.02
N ARG A 186 20.03 19.43 -23.03
CA ARG A 186 19.22 19.83 -24.19
C ARG A 186 17.79 19.30 -24.13
N LEU A 187 17.37 18.81 -22.96
CA LEU A 187 16.01 18.37 -22.64
C LEU A 187 15.31 19.39 -21.73
N SER A 188 14.03 19.62 -21.96
CA SER A 188 13.21 20.38 -21.02
C SER A 188 13.12 19.69 -19.65
N ASP A 189 12.81 20.46 -18.62
CA ASP A 189 12.77 20.09 -17.21
C ASP A 189 11.97 18.81 -16.95
N LYS A 190 10.79 18.71 -17.58
CA LYS A 190 9.97 17.50 -17.64
C LYS A 190 10.78 16.29 -18.14
N GLN A 191 11.42 16.43 -19.31
CA GLN A 191 12.14 15.34 -19.97
C GLN A 191 13.47 15.00 -19.28
N ARG A 192 14.08 15.92 -18.54
CA ARG A 192 15.22 15.62 -17.64
C ARG A 192 14.80 14.69 -16.51
N THR A 193 13.62 14.91 -15.90
CA THR A 193 13.05 13.99 -14.89
C THR A 193 12.77 12.61 -15.49
N ASP A 194 12.08 12.56 -16.63
CA ASP A 194 11.75 11.30 -17.30
C ASP A 194 13.02 10.51 -17.69
N HIS A 195 14.06 11.18 -18.19
CA HIS A 195 15.36 10.57 -18.49
C HIS A 195 16.05 10.00 -17.25
N ALA A 196 16.12 10.77 -16.17
CA ALA A 196 16.72 10.34 -14.90
C ALA A 196 16.00 9.11 -14.31
N LEU A 197 14.67 9.04 -14.43
CA LEU A 197 13.89 7.88 -14.00
C LEU A 197 14.17 6.63 -14.83
N VAL A 198 14.14 6.70 -16.17
CA VAL A 198 14.40 5.53 -17.02
C VAL A 198 15.85 5.05 -16.85
N VAL A 199 16.81 5.96 -16.76
CA VAL A 199 18.21 5.60 -16.53
C VAL A 199 18.41 4.98 -15.14
N ASN A 200 17.74 5.46 -14.08
CA ASN A 200 17.78 4.78 -12.78
C ASN A 200 17.10 3.41 -12.81
N LYS A 201 15.92 3.30 -13.44
CA LYS A 201 15.20 2.02 -13.58
C LYS A 201 16.09 0.96 -14.23
N LEU A 202 16.68 1.27 -15.37
CA LEU A 202 17.58 0.37 -16.10
C LEU A 202 18.84 0.02 -15.29
N LYS A 203 19.48 0.99 -14.62
CA LYS A 203 20.63 0.72 -13.74
C LYS A 203 20.27 -0.16 -12.55
N SER A 204 19.12 0.09 -11.92
CA SER A 204 18.58 -0.72 -10.82
C SER A 204 18.29 -2.15 -11.28
N ASP A 205 17.55 -2.33 -12.39
CA ASP A 205 17.26 -3.64 -12.97
C ASP A 205 18.55 -4.45 -13.22
N ARG A 206 19.59 -3.78 -13.75
CA ARG A 206 20.92 -4.37 -13.96
C ARG A 206 21.52 -4.85 -12.66
N TRP A 207 21.59 -3.98 -11.65
CA TRP A 207 22.14 -4.29 -10.33
C TRP A 207 21.36 -5.42 -9.63
N TYR A 208 20.04 -5.44 -9.76
CA TYR A 208 19.16 -6.50 -9.25
C TYR A 208 19.44 -7.86 -9.89
N LEU A 209 19.83 -7.91 -11.17
CA LEU A 209 20.24 -9.14 -11.86
C LEU A 209 21.73 -9.50 -11.65
N SER A 210 22.66 -8.55 -11.71
CA SER A 210 24.10 -8.83 -11.70
C SER A 210 24.71 -8.95 -10.30
N THR A 211 24.17 -8.21 -9.32
CA THR A 211 24.85 -7.93 -8.05
C THR A 211 24.01 -8.33 -6.84
N PHE A 212 22.75 -7.90 -6.77
CA PHE A 212 21.87 -8.27 -5.65
C PHE A 212 21.35 -9.71 -5.77
N ARG A 213 21.12 -10.17 -7.01
CA ARG A 213 20.78 -11.56 -7.37
C ARG A 213 19.63 -12.15 -6.54
N GLU A 214 18.60 -11.34 -6.29
CA GLU A 214 17.42 -11.72 -5.46
C GLU A 214 16.74 -13.01 -5.94
N TYR A 215 16.84 -13.31 -7.24
CA TYR A 215 16.32 -14.54 -7.84
C TYR A 215 16.97 -15.83 -7.32
N GLU A 216 18.17 -15.75 -6.73
CA GLU A 216 18.88 -16.92 -6.20
C GLU A 216 18.44 -17.25 -4.77
N TRP A 217 18.32 -16.22 -3.93
CA TRP A 217 18.19 -16.41 -2.48
C TRP A 217 16.80 -16.09 -1.90
N ASN A 218 15.87 -15.56 -2.70
CA ASN A 218 14.50 -15.25 -2.29
C ASN A 218 13.48 -16.13 -3.05
N PRO A 219 13.13 -17.33 -2.55
CA PRO A 219 12.11 -18.17 -3.18
C PRO A 219 10.72 -17.52 -3.28
N ALA A 220 10.38 -16.56 -2.40
CA ALA A 220 9.07 -15.92 -2.36
C ALA A 220 8.81 -14.95 -3.54
N ILE A 221 9.78 -14.68 -4.42
CA ILE A 221 9.49 -13.97 -5.68
C ILE A 221 8.78 -14.86 -6.71
N TYR A 222 8.87 -16.19 -6.57
CA TYR A 222 8.38 -17.15 -7.56
C TYR A 222 6.89 -17.47 -7.38
N ASN A 223 6.04 -16.45 -7.51
CA ASN A 223 4.60 -16.55 -7.29
C ASN A 223 3.80 -16.09 -8.52
N ILE A 224 2.82 -16.90 -8.95
CA ILE A 224 1.98 -16.65 -10.13
C ILE A 224 0.62 -16.01 -9.82
N ALA A 225 0.23 -15.90 -8.54
CA ALA A 225 -1.13 -15.53 -8.13
C ALA A 225 -1.58 -14.16 -8.62
N ALA A 226 -0.79 -13.10 -8.33
CA ALA A 226 -1.20 -11.73 -8.61
C ALA A 226 -1.41 -11.42 -10.12
N PRO A 227 -0.57 -11.90 -11.06
CA PRO A 227 -0.88 -11.78 -12.49
C PRO A 227 -2.15 -12.52 -12.91
N LEU A 228 -2.44 -13.71 -12.36
CA LEU A 228 -3.67 -14.45 -12.68
C LEU A 228 -4.92 -13.69 -12.17
N ASP A 229 -4.87 -13.19 -10.94
CA ASP A 229 -5.92 -12.39 -10.33
C ASP A 229 -6.19 -11.09 -11.11
N LEU A 230 -5.14 -10.30 -11.40
CA LEU A 230 -5.26 -9.06 -12.17
C LEU A 230 -5.87 -9.29 -13.57
N ILE A 231 -5.53 -10.38 -14.26
CA ILE A 231 -6.14 -10.71 -15.56
C ILE A 231 -7.60 -11.15 -15.42
N LEU A 232 -7.95 -11.87 -14.34
CA LEU A 232 -9.31 -12.37 -14.10
C LEU A 232 -10.27 -11.28 -13.61
N GLY A 233 -9.83 -10.42 -12.68
CA GLY A 233 -10.63 -9.34 -12.11
C GLY A 233 -10.81 -8.15 -13.05
N SER A 234 -9.73 -7.68 -13.69
CA SER A 234 -9.72 -6.40 -14.41
C SER A 234 -10.51 -6.45 -15.72
N GLU A 235 -11.47 -5.55 -15.90
CA GLU A 235 -12.41 -5.58 -17.02
C GLU A 235 -11.86 -4.89 -18.28
N TYR A 236 -10.77 -5.41 -18.85
CA TYR A 236 -10.19 -4.89 -20.11
C TYR A 236 -10.80 -5.54 -21.37
N ALA A 237 -11.50 -6.66 -21.18
CA ALA A 237 -12.10 -7.46 -22.25
C ALA A 237 -13.27 -8.30 -21.69
N ALA A 238 -14.09 -8.86 -22.59
CA ALA A 238 -15.17 -9.77 -22.20
C ALA A 238 -14.63 -10.98 -21.40
N LYS A 239 -15.36 -11.44 -20.37
CA LYS A 239 -14.92 -12.54 -19.48
C LYS A 239 -14.39 -13.79 -20.24
N PRO A 240 -14.99 -14.26 -21.36
CA PRO A 240 -14.46 -15.39 -22.12
C PRO A 240 -13.08 -15.12 -22.77
N GLN A 241 -12.80 -13.89 -23.18
CA GLN A 241 -11.49 -13.51 -23.74
C GLN A 241 -10.41 -13.42 -22.66
N ARG A 242 -10.77 -12.91 -21.47
CA ARG A 242 -9.89 -12.92 -20.28
C ARG A 242 -9.55 -14.36 -19.87
N LEU A 243 -10.56 -15.24 -19.82
CA LEU A 243 -10.35 -16.67 -19.57
C LEU A 243 -9.51 -17.35 -20.66
N ARG A 244 -9.71 -17.07 -21.95
CA ARG A 244 -8.85 -17.59 -23.04
C ARG A 244 -7.40 -17.12 -22.94
N THR A 245 -7.17 -15.93 -22.42
CA THR A 245 -5.83 -15.38 -22.14
C THR A 245 -5.16 -16.14 -20.99
N LEU A 246 -5.91 -16.39 -19.90
CA LEU A 246 -5.46 -17.21 -18.77
C LEU A 246 -5.21 -18.67 -19.15
N LEU A 247 -6.07 -19.26 -19.99
CA LEU A 247 -5.92 -20.64 -20.48
C LEU A 247 -4.59 -20.84 -21.22
N LYS A 248 -4.15 -19.84 -22.00
CA LYS A 248 -2.82 -19.82 -22.63
C LYS A 248 -1.72 -19.72 -21.58
N ARG A 249 -1.78 -18.70 -20.70
CA ARG A 249 -0.78 -18.44 -19.65
C ARG A 249 -0.54 -19.63 -18.71
N LEU A 250 -1.58 -20.41 -18.40
CA LEU A 250 -1.49 -21.61 -17.55
C LEU A 250 -0.69 -22.76 -18.19
N ALA A 251 -0.43 -22.75 -19.51
CA ALA A 251 0.39 -23.77 -20.17
C ALA A 251 1.83 -23.78 -19.65
N ASP A 252 2.36 -22.60 -19.34
CA ASP A 252 3.76 -22.35 -19.04
C ASP A 252 4.09 -22.52 -17.55
N VAL A 253 3.08 -22.64 -16.68
CA VAL A 253 3.25 -22.69 -15.21
C VAL A 253 4.13 -23.86 -14.72
N PRO A 254 4.05 -25.09 -15.28
CA PRO A 254 4.98 -26.16 -14.90
C PRO A 254 6.44 -25.81 -15.20
N ALA A 255 6.72 -25.24 -16.37
CA ALA A 255 8.06 -24.80 -16.76
C ALA A 255 8.54 -23.60 -15.91
N TYR A 256 7.63 -22.72 -15.49
CA TYR A 256 7.94 -21.61 -14.59
C TYR A 256 8.47 -22.11 -13.23
N PHE A 257 7.78 -23.05 -12.59
CA PHE A 257 8.23 -23.61 -11.31
C PHE A 257 9.48 -24.48 -11.46
N GLN A 258 9.66 -25.20 -12.57
CA GLN A 258 10.91 -25.91 -12.87
C GLN A 258 12.11 -24.94 -12.98
N ALA A 259 11.95 -23.82 -13.70
CA ALA A 259 12.98 -22.81 -13.84
C ALA A 259 13.24 -22.02 -12.53
N ALA A 260 12.22 -21.90 -11.67
CA ALA A 260 12.37 -21.35 -10.31
C ALA A 260 13.25 -22.26 -9.44
N GLN A 261 12.97 -23.58 -9.39
CA GLN A 261 13.82 -24.55 -8.68
C GLN A 261 15.27 -24.49 -9.17
N ALA A 262 15.48 -24.49 -10.49
CA ALA A 262 16.79 -24.42 -11.11
C ALA A 262 17.52 -23.06 -10.97
N SER A 263 16.83 -22.01 -10.47
CA SER A 263 17.42 -20.69 -10.25
C SER A 263 17.71 -20.37 -8.78
N ILE A 264 17.24 -21.20 -7.83
CA ILE A 264 17.46 -20.98 -6.40
C ILE A 264 18.84 -21.50 -6.01
N ALA A 265 19.65 -20.64 -5.40
CA ALA A 265 20.98 -20.96 -4.88
C ALA A 265 21.21 -20.25 -3.54
N ASN A 266 21.52 -21.04 -2.50
CA ASN A 266 21.72 -20.60 -1.12
C ASN A 266 20.65 -19.58 -0.61
N PRO A 267 19.37 -19.98 -0.51
CA PRO A 267 18.34 -19.09 -0.01
C PRO A 267 18.42 -18.87 1.49
N THR A 268 17.72 -17.82 1.93
CA THR A 268 17.49 -17.53 3.34
C THR A 268 16.34 -18.39 3.88
N HIS A 269 16.37 -18.73 5.16
CA HIS A 269 15.28 -19.44 5.82
C HIS A 269 13.94 -18.68 5.66
N GLU A 270 13.97 -17.38 5.92
CA GLU A 270 12.80 -16.51 6.04
C GLU A 270 12.01 -16.41 4.73
N HIS A 271 12.70 -16.14 3.62
CA HIS A 271 12.07 -16.10 2.29
C HIS A 271 11.66 -17.50 1.78
N THR A 272 12.27 -18.57 2.29
CA THR A 272 11.89 -19.95 1.93
C THR A 272 10.60 -20.36 2.64
N GLN A 273 10.49 -20.07 3.94
CA GLN A 273 9.26 -20.25 4.70
C GLN A 273 8.13 -19.37 4.14
N LEU A 274 8.40 -18.10 3.81
CA LEU A 274 7.40 -17.22 3.19
C LEU A 274 6.84 -17.79 1.88
N ALA A 275 7.68 -18.39 1.03
CA ALA A 275 7.20 -19.03 -0.21
C ALA A 275 6.29 -20.24 0.08
N ILE A 276 6.58 -21.01 1.13
CA ILE A 276 5.76 -22.13 1.60
C ILE A 276 4.43 -21.64 2.19
N GLU A 277 4.44 -20.53 2.95
CA GLU A 277 3.24 -19.88 3.52
C GLU A 277 2.33 -19.26 2.45
N GLN A 278 2.89 -18.80 1.31
CA GLN A 278 2.12 -18.25 0.18
C GLN A 278 1.47 -19.30 -0.73
N ALA A 279 1.93 -20.56 -0.71
CA ALA A 279 1.45 -21.60 -1.62
C ALA A 279 -0.07 -21.87 -1.48
N PRO A 280 -0.68 -21.97 -0.28
CA PRO A 280 -2.13 -22.16 -0.14
C PRO A 280 -2.98 -21.06 -0.79
N GLY A 281 -2.61 -19.78 -0.64
CA GLY A 281 -3.33 -18.68 -1.30
C GLY A 281 -3.24 -18.73 -2.82
N THR A 282 -2.11 -19.21 -3.35
CA THR A 282 -1.92 -19.42 -4.79
C THR A 282 -2.79 -20.58 -5.31
N ILE A 283 -2.99 -21.64 -4.51
CA ILE A 283 -3.95 -22.72 -4.80
C ILE A 283 -5.39 -22.20 -4.81
N THR A 284 -5.78 -21.30 -3.91
CA THR A 284 -7.11 -20.66 -3.92
C THR A 284 -7.36 -19.90 -5.23
N VAL A 285 -6.41 -19.06 -5.67
CA VAL A 285 -6.53 -18.32 -6.95
C VAL A 285 -6.67 -19.26 -8.15
N LEU A 286 -5.96 -20.40 -8.16
CA LEU A 286 -6.11 -21.44 -9.20
C LEU A 286 -7.50 -22.11 -9.14
N ALA A 287 -8.05 -22.35 -7.95
CA ALA A 287 -9.38 -22.93 -7.77
C ALA A 287 -10.51 -21.97 -8.20
N ASP A 288 -10.42 -20.70 -7.83
CA ASP A 288 -11.39 -19.67 -8.22
C ASP A 288 -11.35 -19.40 -9.73
N LEU A 289 -10.17 -19.42 -10.37
CA LEU A 289 -10.04 -19.40 -11.82
C LEU A 289 -10.69 -20.65 -12.46
N GLY A 290 -10.51 -21.83 -11.88
CA GLY A 290 -11.17 -23.06 -12.33
C GLY A 290 -12.69 -22.96 -12.29
N LYS A 291 -13.24 -22.51 -11.17
CA LYS A 291 -14.68 -22.23 -11.00
C LYS A 291 -15.16 -21.21 -12.04
N ALA A 292 -14.48 -20.08 -12.17
CA ALA A 292 -14.83 -19.02 -13.11
C ALA A 292 -14.79 -19.46 -14.58
N ALA A 293 -13.97 -20.47 -14.92
CA ALA A 293 -13.94 -21.12 -16.23
C ALA A 293 -15.12 -22.10 -16.42
N GLN A 294 -15.43 -22.94 -15.43
CA GLN A 294 -16.55 -23.89 -15.53
C GLN A 294 -17.92 -23.19 -15.59
N GLU A 295 -18.09 -22.10 -14.86
CA GLU A 295 -19.31 -21.26 -14.87
C GLU A 295 -19.47 -20.39 -16.14
N SER A 296 -18.51 -20.42 -17.06
CA SER A 296 -18.49 -19.54 -18.25
C SER A 296 -19.13 -20.15 -19.50
N VAL A 297 -19.27 -19.34 -20.56
CA VAL A 297 -19.70 -19.75 -21.91
C VAL A 297 -18.56 -20.35 -22.77
N LEU A 298 -17.44 -20.77 -22.16
CA LEU A 298 -16.40 -21.52 -22.87
C LEU A 298 -16.91 -22.89 -23.34
N THR A 299 -16.33 -23.40 -24.43
CA THR A 299 -16.66 -24.73 -24.97
C THR A 299 -16.27 -25.86 -24.00
N PRO A 300 -16.88 -27.06 -24.10
CA PRO A 300 -16.48 -28.22 -23.30
C PRO A 300 -14.99 -28.56 -23.43
N ALA A 301 -14.42 -28.42 -24.63
CA ALA A 301 -12.99 -28.63 -24.87
C ALA A 301 -12.12 -27.63 -24.09
N GLU A 302 -12.44 -26.33 -24.14
CA GLU A 302 -11.74 -25.29 -23.37
C GLU A 302 -11.87 -25.49 -21.86
N LYS A 303 -13.05 -25.92 -21.37
CA LYS A 303 -13.30 -26.24 -19.96
C LYS A 303 -12.50 -27.45 -19.47
N ASN A 304 -12.38 -28.49 -20.29
CA ASN A 304 -11.54 -29.65 -19.99
C ASN A 304 -10.05 -29.29 -20.00
N GLN A 305 -9.61 -28.49 -20.98
CA GLN A 305 -8.22 -27.99 -21.05
C GLN A 305 -7.88 -27.08 -19.87
N PHE A 306 -8.84 -26.29 -19.37
CA PHE A 306 -8.70 -25.51 -18.15
C PHE A 306 -8.46 -26.41 -16.93
N ALA A 307 -9.30 -27.44 -16.74
CA ALA A 307 -9.15 -28.38 -15.63
C ALA A 307 -7.79 -29.10 -15.65
N GLN A 308 -7.34 -29.55 -16.83
CA GLN A 308 -6.02 -30.16 -17.02
C GLN A 308 -4.87 -29.20 -16.66
N ARG A 309 -4.92 -27.95 -17.15
CA ARG A 309 -3.85 -26.96 -16.90
C ARG A 309 -3.84 -26.45 -15.46
N ILE A 310 -4.99 -26.35 -14.81
CA ILE A 310 -5.08 -26.02 -13.37
C ILE A 310 -4.54 -27.16 -12.51
N ALA A 311 -4.85 -28.42 -12.84
CA ALA A 311 -4.27 -29.57 -12.17
C ALA A 311 -2.73 -29.59 -12.31
N ALA A 312 -2.21 -29.41 -13.53
CA ALA A 312 -0.76 -29.34 -13.78
C ALA A 312 -0.08 -28.17 -13.05
N ALA A 313 -0.71 -26.99 -13.00
CA ALA A 313 -0.24 -25.84 -12.25
C ALA A 313 -0.22 -26.10 -10.73
N GLY A 314 -1.26 -26.74 -10.20
CA GLY A 314 -1.34 -27.16 -8.80
C GLY A 314 -0.26 -28.16 -8.42
N THR A 315 -0.07 -29.22 -9.22
CA THR A 315 1.02 -30.19 -9.02
C THR A 315 2.40 -29.54 -9.08
N ALA A 316 2.64 -28.64 -10.05
CA ALA A 316 3.93 -27.93 -10.15
C ALA A 316 4.23 -27.08 -8.90
N LEU A 317 3.22 -26.38 -8.36
CA LEU A 317 3.33 -25.60 -7.13
C LEU A 317 3.53 -26.50 -5.89
N ILE A 318 2.83 -27.65 -5.81
CA ILE A 318 3.00 -28.62 -4.71
C ILE A 318 4.45 -29.16 -4.72
N ASN A 319 4.92 -29.65 -5.85
CA ASN A 319 6.29 -30.17 -6.01
C ASN A 319 7.35 -29.10 -5.70
N TYR A 320 7.11 -27.84 -6.10
CA TYR A 320 7.95 -26.71 -5.72
C TYR A 320 7.97 -26.46 -4.21
N THR A 321 6.80 -26.49 -3.57
CA THR A 321 6.67 -26.29 -2.11
C THR A 321 7.36 -27.43 -1.33
N GLU A 322 7.30 -28.67 -1.83
CA GLU A 322 8.00 -29.82 -1.25
C GLU A 322 9.52 -29.70 -1.40
N PHE A 323 10.01 -29.32 -2.59
CA PHE A 323 11.43 -28.98 -2.80
C PHE A 323 11.92 -27.91 -1.81
N LEU A 324 11.14 -26.85 -1.57
CA LEU A 324 11.50 -25.80 -0.60
C LEU A 324 11.52 -26.32 0.84
N ARG A 325 10.55 -27.14 1.26
CA ARG A 325 10.51 -27.75 2.59
C ARG A 325 11.72 -28.66 2.84
N ASP A 326 12.13 -29.41 1.84
CA ASP A 326 13.29 -30.30 1.93
C ASP A 326 14.62 -29.53 1.84
N LEU A 327 14.68 -28.44 1.08
CA LEU A 327 15.83 -27.52 1.05
C LEU A 327 16.03 -26.83 2.40
N ASP A 328 15.00 -26.20 2.97
CA ASP A 328 15.10 -25.52 4.26
C ASP A 328 15.44 -26.50 5.39
N ARG A 329 14.79 -27.67 5.46
CA ARG A 329 15.11 -28.69 6.48
C ARG A 329 16.59 -29.08 6.47
N ARG A 330 17.22 -29.18 5.28
CA ARG A 330 18.66 -29.44 5.14
C ARG A 330 19.50 -28.21 5.53
N GLN A 331 19.09 -27.00 5.14
CA GLN A 331 19.79 -25.77 5.55
C GLN A 331 19.74 -25.53 7.06
N GLN A 332 18.62 -25.83 7.73
CA GLN A 332 18.49 -25.75 9.20
C GLN A 332 19.38 -26.79 9.89
N ALA A 333 19.31 -28.06 9.47
CA ALA A 333 20.14 -29.13 10.03
C ALA A 333 21.65 -28.82 9.93
N ASN A 334 22.08 -28.26 8.80
CA ASN A 334 23.48 -27.93 8.52
C ASN A 334 23.87 -26.50 8.93
N ARG A 335 22.95 -25.70 9.49
CA ARG A 335 23.11 -24.25 9.79
C ARG A 335 23.68 -23.43 8.60
N SER A 336 23.27 -23.78 7.39
CA SER A 336 23.82 -23.28 6.12
C SER A 336 22.87 -22.36 5.33
N ALA A 337 21.82 -21.84 5.98
CA ALA A 337 20.96 -20.82 5.41
C ALA A 337 21.70 -19.49 5.25
N ARG A 338 21.50 -18.80 4.12
CA ARG A 338 21.97 -17.41 3.94
C ARG A 338 21.25 -16.50 4.94
N SER A 339 21.95 -15.52 5.52
CA SER A 339 21.27 -14.51 6.34
C SER A 339 20.36 -13.62 5.48
N PHE A 340 19.20 -13.25 6.01
CA PHE A 340 18.33 -12.21 5.44
C PHE A 340 18.96 -10.79 5.53
N ARG A 341 19.98 -10.61 6.38
CA ARG A 341 20.71 -9.34 6.54
C ARG A 341 21.61 -9.11 5.33
N ILE A 342 21.28 -8.12 4.49
CA ILE A 342 21.98 -7.90 3.22
C ILE A 342 23.35 -7.20 3.35
N GLY A 343 23.65 -6.61 4.51
CA GLY A 343 24.92 -5.93 4.78
C GLY A 343 25.05 -4.54 4.14
N ARG A 344 25.96 -3.73 4.69
CA ARG A 344 26.15 -2.30 4.33
C ARG A 344 26.21 -2.04 2.82
N ALA A 345 27.06 -2.77 2.10
CA ALA A 345 27.33 -2.51 0.68
C ALA A 345 26.11 -2.74 -0.23
N LEU A 346 25.33 -3.81 0.01
CA LEU A 346 24.08 -4.04 -0.74
C LEU A 346 22.98 -3.09 -0.27
N TYR A 347 22.96 -2.72 1.01
CA TYR A 347 21.96 -1.80 1.57
C TYR A 347 22.08 -0.39 0.98
N GLU A 348 23.27 0.21 0.99
CA GLU A 348 23.50 1.55 0.43
C GLU A 348 23.23 1.60 -1.08
N ALA A 349 23.65 0.58 -1.84
CA ALA A 349 23.37 0.49 -3.28
C ALA A 349 21.86 0.36 -3.56
N LYS A 350 21.15 -0.48 -2.80
CA LYS A 350 19.69 -0.63 -2.89
C LYS A 350 18.96 0.65 -2.51
N PHE A 351 19.42 1.36 -1.48
CA PHE A 351 18.87 2.64 -1.06
C PHE A 351 19.02 3.71 -2.15
N GLY A 352 20.21 3.81 -2.75
CA GLY A 352 20.47 4.71 -3.88
C GLY A 352 19.57 4.46 -5.09
N HIS A 353 19.25 3.19 -5.38
CA HIS A 353 18.37 2.79 -6.47
C HIS A 353 16.87 2.94 -6.18
N ASP A 354 16.39 2.50 -5.01
CA ASP A 354 14.96 2.40 -4.71
C ASP A 354 14.38 3.70 -4.11
N VAL A 355 15.14 4.36 -3.23
CA VAL A 355 14.70 5.57 -2.52
C VAL A 355 15.14 6.82 -3.29
N GLN A 356 16.34 6.79 -3.87
CA GLN A 356 16.92 7.90 -4.65
C GLN A 356 16.99 9.24 -3.89
N ALA A 357 17.15 9.22 -2.56
CA ALA A 357 17.28 10.42 -1.74
C ALA A 357 18.51 11.29 -2.11
N SER A 358 18.55 12.51 -1.56
CA SER A 358 19.70 13.43 -1.62
C SER A 358 20.89 13.03 -0.75
N VAL A 359 20.70 12.12 0.21
CA VAL A 359 21.70 11.65 1.18
C VAL A 359 21.92 10.14 1.10
N GLY A 360 22.99 9.61 1.70
CA GLY A 360 23.21 8.17 1.86
C GLY A 360 22.32 7.55 2.95
N ALA A 361 22.23 6.22 3.00
CA ALA A 361 21.31 5.54 3.92
C ALA A 361 21.78 5.64 5.38
N GLU A 362 23.09 5.56 5.65
CA GLU A 362 23.66 5.85 6.97
C GLU A 362 23.33 7.27 7.45
N GLN A 363 23.36 8.26 6.57
CA GLN A 363 23.00 9.64 6.90
C GLN A 363 21.47 9.80 7.13
N MET A 364 20.64 9.08 6.38
CA MET A 364 19.19 9.02 6.61
C MET A 364 18.86 8.34 7.96
N TYR A 365 19.61 7.31 8.34
CA TYR A 365 19.52 6.69 9.67
C TYR A 365 19.90 7.68 10.80
N GLN A 366 20.95 8.49 10.63
CA GLN A 366 21.30 9.53 11.61
C GLN A 366 20.21 10.62 11.69
N LYS A 367 19.62 11.05 10.55
CA LYS A 367 18.44 11.93 10.55
C LYS A 367 17.27 11.31 11.34
N ALA A 368 17.04 10.00 11.19
CA ALA A 368 15.97 9.30 11.91
C ALA A 368 16.22 9.21 13.42
N LEU A 369 17.46 8.96 13.86
CA LEU A 369 17.82 9.00 15.29
C LEU A 369 17.53 10.38 15.92
N ALA A 370 17.90 11.48 15.23
CA ALA A 370 17.63 12.83 15.70
C ALA A 370 16.12 13.15 15.74
N ALA A 371 15.38 12.81 14.68
CA ALA A 371 13.93 13.00 14.62
C ALA A 371 13.18 12.21 15.69
N ARG A 372 13.65 11.01 16.03
CA ARG A 372 13.09 10.17 17.11
C ARG A 372 13.20 10.87 18.46
N GLU A 373 14.36 11.46 18.78
CA GLU A 373 14.55 12.13 20.06
C GLU A 373 13.70 13.41 20.18
N GLN A 374 13.59 14.18 19.09
CA GLN A 374 12.69 15.34 19.01
C GLN A 374 11.21 14.94 19.23
N LEU A 375 10.76 13.83 18.64
CA LEU A 375 9.42 13.30 18.85
C LEU A 375 9.23 12.84 20.31
N LEU A 376 10.17 12.08 20.88
CA LEU A 376 10.07 11.61 22.27
C LEU A 376 10.04 12.77 23.27
N GLN A 377 10.80 13.85 23.04
CA GLN A 377 10.74 15.05 23.88
C GLN A 377 9.38 15.76 23.77
N ARG A 378 8.82 15.90 22.56
CA ARG A 378 7.46 16.47 22.36
C ARG A 378 6.39 15.61 23.04
N MET A 379 6.49 14.29 22.90
CA MET A 379 5.56 13.33 23.50
C MET A 379 5.61 13.35 25.02
N ASP A 380 6.77 13.56 25.62
CA ASP A 380 6.94 13.71 27.06
C ASP A 380 6.18 14.93 27.60
N THR A 381 6.38 16.10 26.96
CA THR A 381 5.68 17.35 27.32
C THR A 381 4.15 17.24 27.15
N LEU A 382 3.67 16.65 26.03
CA LEU A 382 2.24 16.42 25.82
C LEU A 382 1.66 15.43 26.84
N SER A 383 2.44 14.44 27.27
CA SER A 383 2.03 13.48 28.30
C SER A 383 2.00 14.12 29.70
N ASP A 384 2.84 15.12 29.96
CA ASP A 384 2.82 15.90 31.20
C ASP A 384 1.59 16.80 31.31
N GLU A 385 1.18 17.43 30.21
CA GLU A 385 -0.05 18.23 30.07
C GLU A 385 -1.31 17.35 30.21
N LEU A 386 -1.35 16.23 29.50
CA LEU A 386 -2.48 15.29 29.50
C LEU A 386 -2.60 14.46 30.79
N TRP A 387 -1.61 14.48 31.67
CA TRP A 387 -1.53 13.55 32.80
C TRP A 387 -2.75 13.64 33.72
N VAL A 388 -3.11 14.83 34.19
CA VAL A 388 -4.25 14.99 35.12
C VAL A 388 -5.57 14.61 34.44
N LYS A 389 -5.70 14.89 33.14
CA LYS A 389 -6.89 14.55 32.32
C LYS A 389 -7.05 13.04 32.10
N THR A 390 -5.95 12.29 32.06
CA THR A 390 -5.96 10.85 31.71
C THR A 390 -5.78 9.93 32.93
N MET A 391 -4.99 10.36 33.92
CA MET A 391 -4.56 9.60 35.10
C MET A 391 -5.03 10.21 36.44
N GLY A 392 -5.62 11.41 36.43
CA GLY A 392 -6.01 12.12 37.65
C GLY A 392 -4.80 12.40 38.56
N ASN A 393 -4.93 12.01 39.83
CA ASN A 393 -3.94 12.26 40.88
C ASN A 393 -2.87 11.15 41.00
N ALA A 394 -2.77 10.22 40.04
CA ALA A 394 -1.74 9.19 40.06
C ALA A 394 -0.32 9.79 39.92
N ALA A 395 0.67 9.22 40.59
CA ALA A 395 2.05 9.67 40.50
C ALA A 395 2.62 9.46 39.09
N LYS A 396 3.29 10.49 38.55
CA LYS A 396 4.00 10.42 37.26
C LYS A 396 5.21 9.48 37.35
N PRO A 397 5.38 8.50 36.44
CA PRO A 397 6.62 7.75 36.31
C PRO A 397 7.80 8.69 36.00
N ALA A 398 8.93 8.47 36.66
CA ALA A 398 10.17 9.19 36.35
C ALA A 398 10.82 8.74 35.03
N GLU A 399 10.46 7.56 34.53
CA GLU A 399 10.93 7.04 33.24
C GLU A 399 10.00 7.52 32.11
N ARG A 400 10.59 8.22 31.13
CA ARG A 400 9.89 8.86 30.00
C ARG A 400 9.03 7.89 29.21
N THR A 401 9.54 6.71 28.84
CA THR A 401 8.76 5.76 28.02
C THR A 401 7.58 5.16 28.80
N ALA A 402 7.69 4.95 30.11
CA ALA A 402 6.57 4.57 30.97
C ALA A 402 5.51 5.68 31.07
N LYS A 403 5.92 6.94 31.31
CA LYS A 403 4.98 8.09 31.39
C LYS A 403 4.20 8.27 30.08
N ILE A 404 4.90 8.28 28.94
CA ILE A 404 4.28 8.41 27.61
C ILE A 404 3.40 7.21 27.28
N GLY A 405 3.89 5.99 27.53
CA GLY A 405 3.17 4.75 27.26
C GLY A 405 1.84 4.67 27.99
N MET A 406 1.80 5.00 29.28
CA MET A 406 0.56 5.03 30.05
C MET A 406 -0.49 5.97 29.45
N VAL A 407 -0.11 7.21 29.08
CA VAL A 407 -1.05 8.17 28.47
C VAL A 407 -1.56 7.64 27.12
N ILE A 408 -0.68 7.09 26.28
CA ILE A 408 -1.06 6.47 25.01
C ILE A 408 -2.01 5.29 25.20
N ASP A 409 -1.75 4.38 26.15
CA ASP A 409 -2.61 3.22 26.43
C ASP A 409 -3.99 3.65 26.94
N ARG A 410 -4.05 4.71 27.75
CA ARG A 410 -5.29 5.27 28.29
C ARG A 410 -6.13 5.95 27.21
N LEU A 411 -5.50 6.70 26.32
CA LEU A 411 -6.15 7.30 25.14
C LEU A 411 -6.60 6.22 24.15
N SER A 412 -5.75 5.23 23.87
CA SER A 412 -6.01 4.20 22.86
C SER A 412 -7.25 3.34 23.14
N ALA A 413 -7.78 3.34 24.37
CA ALA A 413 -9.07 2.74 24.73
C ALA A 413 -10.30 3.50 24.17
N ASN A 414 -10.14 4.70 23.60
CA ASN A 414 -11.20 5.44 22.91
C ASN A 414 -11.21 5.05 21.43
N HIS A 415 -12.07 4.10 21.06
CA HIS A 415 -12.26 3.65 19.68
C HIS A 415 -13.72 3.28 19.39
N VAL A 416 -14.04 3.15 18.11
CA VAL A 416 -15.34 2.61 17.67
C VAL A 416 -15.43 1.11 18.00
N ALA A 417 -16.65 0.56 18.00
CA ALA A 417 -16.86 -0.88 18.13
C ALA A 417 -16.48 -1.61 16.81
N PRO A 418 -16.14 -2.92 16.84
CA PRO A 418 -15.62 -3.63 15.65
C PRO A 418 -16.51 -3.55 14.40
N ARG A 419 -17.84 -3.60 14.59
CA ARG A 419 -18.84 -3.47 13.50
C ARG A 419 -18.90 -2.06 12.88
N ASP A 420 -18.48 -1.05 13.63
CA ASP A 420 -18.62 0.37 13.30
C ASP A 420 -17.33 0.93 12.66
N PHE A 421 -16.25 0.14 12.60
CA PHE A 421 -14.95 0.47 11.99
C PHE A 421 -15.05 0.88 10.51
N PHE A 422 -15.68 0.05 9.67
CA PHE A 422 -15.87 0.35 8.25
C PHE A 422 -16.85 1.53 8.01
N PRO A 423 -18.02 1.59 8.68
CA PRO A 423 -18.89 2.78 8.65
C PRO A 423 -18.18 4.09 9.01
N GLU A 424 -17.35 4.10 10.06
CA GLU A 424 -16.66 5.32 10.52
C GLU A 424 -15.61 5.79 9.50
N ILE A 425 -14.81 4.90 8.92
CA ILE A 425 -13.88 5.25 7.84
C ILE A 425 -14.64 5.91 6.68
N ARG A 426 -15.76 5.32 6.25
CA ARG A 426 -16.60 5.87 5.18
C ARG A 426 -17.22 7.23 5.56
N ARG A 427 -17.53 7.46 6.84
CA ARG A 427 -18.05 8.75 7.36
C ARG A 427 -16.97 9.84 7.36
N GLN A 428 -15.71 9.50 7.62
CA GLN A 428 -14.61 10.47 7.73
C GLN A 428 -14.18 11.06 6.38
N ILE A 429 -14.20 10.30 5.28
CA ILE A 429 -13.73 10.78 3.95
C ILE A 429 -14.33 12.14 3.53
N PRO A 430 -15.66 12.36 3.52
CA PRO A 430 -16.22 13.67 3.15
C PRO A 430 -15.82 14.80 4.11
N VAL A 431 -15.56 14.52 5.39
CA VAL A 431 -15.08 15.51 6.37
C VAL A 431 -13.66 15.96 6.03
N LEU A 432 -12.79 15.02 5.61
CA LEU A 432 -11.43 15.33 5.16
C LEU A 432 -11.44 16.13 3.85
N GLN A 433 -12.32 15.79 2.90
CA GLN A 433 -12.47 16.52 1.63
C GLN A 433 -12.94 17.96 1.85
N ASP A 434 -13.94 18.15 2.71
CA ASP A 434 -14.46 19.45 3.10
C ASP A 434 -13.39 20.27 3.85
N TRP A 435 -12.65 19.67 4.78
CA TRP A 435 -11.55 20.36 5.49
C TRP A 435 -10.44 20.85 4.54
N VAL A 436 -9.97 19.98 3.63
CA VAL A 436 -8.94 20.31 2.64
C VAL A 436 -9.39 21.44 1.71
N THR A 437 -10.68 21.46 1.37
CA THR A 437 -11.29 22.48 0.51
C THR A 437 -11.44 23.81 1.26
N ARG A 438 -12.05 23.82 2.45
CA ARG A 438 -12.31 25.04 3.26
C ARG A 438 -11.05 25.74 3.72
N ASN A 439 -9.99 24.99 4.04
CA ASN A 439 -8.69 25.55 4.43
C ASN A 439 -7.76 25.81 3.21
N ASN A 440 -8.28 25.67 1.98
CA ASN A 440 -7.57 25.89 0.72
C ASN A 440 -6.21 25.17 0.66
N LEU A 441 -6.15 23.91 1.11
CA LEU A 441 -4.89 23.16 1.23
C LEU A 441 -4.49 22.50 -0.09
N LEU A 442 -5.45 21.99 -0.87
CA LEU A 442 -5.25 21.33 -2.15
C LEU A 442 -6.55 21.35 -2.97
N THR A 443 -6.50 21.59 -4.29
CA THR A 443 -7.69 21.48 -5.14
C THR A 443 -8.04 20.00 -5.37
N LEU A 444 -9.20 19.55 -4.90
CA LEU A 444 -9.71 18.20 -5.14
C LEU A 444 -10.54 18.16 -6.44
N ASP A 445 -10.54 17.02 -7.14
CA ASP A 445 -11.23 16.83 -8.41
C ASP A 445 -12.65 16.28 -8.17
N PRO A 446 -13.72 17.08 -8.32
CA PRO A 446 -15.09 16.62 -8.02
C PRO A 446 -15.62 15.59 -9.03
N GLN A 447 -14.97 15.44 -10.19
CA GLN A 447 -15.33 14.39 -11.17
C GLN A 447 -14.76 13.02 -10.76
N LYS A 448 -13.87 12.99 -9.76
CA LYS A 448 -13.29 11.77 -9.19
C LYS A 448 -13.69 11.65 -7.71
N PRO A 449 -14.87 11.09 -7.40
CA PRO A 449 -15.23 10.74 -6.03
C PRO A 449 -14.54 9.43 -5.61
N LEU A 450 -13.84 9.44 -4.48
CA LEU A 450 -13.26 8.23 -3.89
C LEU A 450 -14.35 7.25 -3.44
N VAL A 451 -14.18 5.97 -3.77
CA VAL A 451 -15.14 4.91 -3.44
C VAL A 451 -14.58 4.03 -2.32
N VAL A 452 -15.10 4.21 -1.10
CA VAL A 452 -14.79 3.30 0.02
C VAL A 452 -15.58 2.00 -0.14
N ARG A 453 -14.89 0.86 -0.16
CA ARG A 453 -15.49 -0.48 -0.22
C ARG A 453 -14.80 -1.43 0.77
N GLU A 454 -15.49 -2.50 1.15
CA GLU A 454 -14.83 -3.59 1.87
C GLU A 454 -13.78 -4.26 0.98
N THR A 455 -12.64 -4.66 1.56
CA THR A 455 -11.64 -5.47 0.88
C THR A 455 -12.27 -6.79 0.41
N PRO A 456 -12.23 -7.11 -0.91
CA PRO A 456 -12.75 -8.37 -1.44
C PRO A 456 -12.14 -9.58 -0.74
N LEU A 457 -12.92 -10.65 -0.52
CA LEU A 457 -12.50 -11.81 0.29
C LEU A 457 -11.15 -12.41 -0.15
N TYR A 458 -10.90 -12.48 -1.47
CA TYR A 458 -9.65 -13.01 -2.05
C TYR A 458 -8.42 -12.07 -1.88
N GLN A 459 -8.64 -10.83 -1.43
CA GLN A 459 -7.60 -9.82 -1.14
C GLN A 459 -7.44 -9.55 0.38
N ARG A 460 -8.32 -10.11 1.22
CA ARG A 460 -8.20 -9.99 2.69
C ARG A 460 -6.96 -10.76 3.18
N GLY A 461 -6.37 -10.30 4.28
CA GLY A 461 -5.12 -10.85 4.83
C GLY A 461 -3.84 -10.28 4.18
N VAL A 462 -3.96 -9.38 3.19
CA VAL A 462 -2.83 -8.56 2.70
C VAL A 462 -2.64 -7.33 3.57
N ALA A 463 -3.61 -6.41 3.54
CA ALA A 463 -3.56 -5.11 4.21
C ALA A 463 -4.86 -4.81 4.99
N GLY A 464 -4.76 -4.00 6.04
CA GLY A 464 -5.92 -3.55 6.83
C GLY A 464 -6.76 -2.50 6.10
N ALA A 465 -6.09 -1.54 5.48
CA ALA A 465 -6.67 -0.59 4.53
C ALA A 465 -5.65 -0.32 3.42
N SER A 466 -6.10 0.04 2.22
CA SER A 466 -5.22 0.45 1.10
C SER A 466 -6.00 1.12 -0.03
N ILE A 467 -5.37 2.07 -0.73
CA ILE A 467 -5.84 2.48 -2.06
C ILE A 467 -5.59 1.37 -3.09
N ASP A 468 -6.58 1.18 -3.97
CA ASP A 468 -6.54 0.37 -5.20
C ASP A 468 -6.83 1.29 -6.38
N ALA A 469 -5.77 1.73 -7.06
CA ALA A 469 -5.82 2.65 -8.19
C ALA A 469 -5.41 1.97 -9.50
N PRO A 470 -6.08 2.28 -10.63
CA PRO A 470 -5.76 1.66 -11.91
C PRO A 470 -4.39 2.09 -12.43
N GLY A 471 -3.71 1.18 -13.12
CA GLY A 471 -2.45 1.47 -13.81
C GLY A 471 -2.62 2.47 -14.96
N PRO A 472 -1.54 3.14 -15.41
CA PRO A 472 -1.61 4.29 -16.30
C PRO A 472 -2.11 4.00 -17.73
N TYR A 473 -2.23 2.72 -18.13
CA TYR A 473 -2.92 2.35 -19.37
C TYR A 473 -4.46 2.25 -19.22
N ARG A 474 -4.99 2.52 -18.03
CA ARG A 474 -6.44 2.48 -17.70
C ARG A 474 -6.94 3.70 -16.90
N PRO A 475 -6.67 4.95 -17.33
CA PRO A 475 -7.04 6.15 -16.58
C PRO A 475 -8.56 6.36 -16.41
N GLN A 476 -9.40 5.62 -17.14
CA GLN A 476 -10.86 5.63 -17.05
C GLN A 476 -11.44 4.72 -15.94
N ASP A 477 -10.64 3.81 -15.37
CA ASP A 477 -11.08 2.89 -14.33
C ASP A 477 -11.26 3.61 -12.98
N ARG A 478 -12.04 3.02 -12.07
CA ARG A 478 -12.35 3.63 -10.76
C ARG A 478 -11.27 3.31 -9.73
N THR A 479 -10.83 4.33 -9.00
CA THR A 479 -10.03 4.14 -7.78
C THR A 479 -10.91 3.80 -6.59
N PHE A 480 -10.48 2.83 -5.78
CA PHE A 480 -11.16 2.40 -4.57
C PHE A 480 -10.26 2.63 -3.34
N TYR A 481 -10.90 2.85 -2.18
CA TYR A 481 -10.27 2.67 -0.88
C TYR A 481 -10.80 1.35 -0.32
N ASN A 482 -9.94 0.33 -0.32
CA ASN A 482 -10.23 -0.97 0.29
C ASN A 482 -10.02 -0.88 1.80
N VAL A 483 -11.01 -1.35 2.56
CA VAL A 483 -10.95 -1.44 4.02
C VAL A 483 -11.35 -2.84 4.43
N THR A 484 -10.48 -3.55 5.14
CA THR A 484 -10.74 -4.92 5.61
C THR A 484 -11.57 -4.87 6.91
N PRO A 485 -12.78 -5.43 6.94
CA PRO A 485 -13.57 -5.51 8.17
C PRO A 485 -12.91 -6.39 9.23
N LEU A 486 -13.29 -6.19 10.50
CA LEU A 486 -12.79 -6.96 11.64
C LEU A 486 -13.64 -8.22 11.92
N ASP A 487 -14.36 -8.72 10.91
CA ASP A 487 -15.36 -9.79 11.02
C ASP A 487 -14.76 -11.20 11.23
N GLY A 488 -13.52 -11.41 10.79
CA GLY A 488 -12.77 -12.66 10.96
C GLY A 488 -11.84 -12.74 12.17
N LEU A 489 -11.86 -11.75 13.08
CA LEU A 489 -10.95 -11.67 14.23
C LEU A 489 -11.59 -12.18 15.53
N THR A 490 -10.78 -12.67 16.47
CA THR A 490 -11.25 -12.90 17.85
C THR A 490 -11.50 -11.55 18.55
N PRO A 491 -12.30 -11.49 19.64
CA PRO A 491 -12.55 -10.25 20.38
C PRO A 491 -11.27 -9.54 20.83
N GLU A 492 -10.25 -10.30 21.24
CA GLU A 492 -8.96 -9.79 21.71
C GLU A 492 -8.10 -9.25 20.54
N GLN A 493 -8.17 -9.90 19.37
CA GLN A 493 -7.54 -9.41 18.15
C GLN A 493 -8.22 -8.14 17.62
N ALA A 494 -9.55 -8.08 17.68
CA ALA A 494 -10.32 -6.90 17.30
C ALA A 494 -10.05 -5.71 18.24
N GLU A 495 -10.07 -5.92 19.56
CA GLU A 495 -9.69 -4.92 20.58
C GLU A 495 -8.26 -4.41 20.35
N SER A 496 -7.28 -5.30 20.17
CA SER A 496 -5.89 -4.92 19.90
C SER A 496 -5.74 -4.11 18.59
N THR A 497 -6.54 -4.43 17.57
CA THR A 497 -6.58 -3.71 16.30
C THR A 497 -7.20 -2.32 16.48
N LEU A 498 -8.32 -2.22 17.19
CA LEU A 498 -9.03 -0.96 17.45
C LEU A 498 -8.27 -0.02 18.39
N ARG A 499 -7.43 -0.55 19.29
CA ARG A 499 -6.50 0.27 20.08
C ARG A 499 -5.36 0.85 19.26
N GLU A 500 -4.85 0.12 18.26
CA GLU A 500 -3.87 0.68 17.32
C GLU A 500 -4.55 1.72 16.41
N TYR A 501 -5.72 1.39 15.83
CA TYR A 501 -6.54 2.28 14.99
C TYR A 501 -7.66 2.99 15.78
N ASN A 502 -7.28 3.60 16.90
CA ASN A 502 -8.19 4.31 17.80
C ASN A 502 -8.74 5.62 17.21
N TYR A 503 -9.61 6.32 17.95
CA TYR A 503 -10.32 7.53 17.50
C TYR A 503 -9.45 8.57 16.76
N TRP A 504 -8.22 8.83 17.24
CA TRP A 504 -7.30 9.77 16.59
C TRP A 504 -6.54 9.10 15.44
N ILE A 505 -6.00 7.90 15.65
CA ILE A 505 -5.19 7.19 14.64
C ILE A 505 -6.02 6.83 13.40
N LEU A 506 -7.30 6.52 13.54
CA LEU A 506 -8.20 6.21 12.42
C LEU A 506 -8.35 7.40 11.47
N GLN A 507 -8.39 8.62 12.01
CA GLN A 507 -8.43 9.86 11.20
C GLN A 507 -7.10 10.09 10.48
N ILE A 508 -5.98 9.83 11.15
CA ILE A 508 -4.63 9.96 10.58
C ILE A 508 -4.40 8.91 9.47
N LEU A 509 -4.87 7.67 9.64
CA LEU A 509 -4.88 6.65 8.60
C LEU A 509 -5.70 7.09 7.37
N ASN A 510 -6.88 7.67 7.58
CA ASN A 510 -7.72 8.16 6.48
C ASN A 510 -7.14 9.41 5.80
N ILE A 511 -6.32 10.20 6.50
CA ILE A 511 -5.50 11.24 5.90
C ILE A 511 -4.39 10.64 5.02
N HIS A 512 -3.68 9.63 5.53
CA HIS A 512 -2.57 8.94 4.86
C HIS A 512 -3.00 8.22 3.58
N GLU A 513 -4.03 7.38 3.66
CA GLU A 513 -4.53 6.61 2.52
C GLU A 513 -5.33 7.48 1.55
N ALA A 514 -6.25 8.31 2.05
CA ALA A 514 -7.22 9.01 1.21
C ALA A 514 -6.89 10.49 0.99
N ILE A 515 -7.24 11.36 1.95
CA ILE A 515 -7.36 12.80 1.70
C ILE A 515 -6.64 13.60 2.79
N PRO A 516 -5.59 14.40 2.45
CA PRO A 516 -4.98 14.62 1.13
C PRO A 516 -3.83 13.65 0.77
N GLY A 517 -3.74 12.45 1.36
CA GLY A 517 -2.65 11.48 1.14
C GLY A 517 -2.66 10.75 -0.22
N HIS A 518 -2.44 9.42 -0.23
CA HIS A 518 -2.16 8.65 -1.46
C HIS A 518 -3.19 8.85 -2.56
N TYR A 519 -4.50 8.81 -2.25
CA TYR A 519 -5.53 8.98 -3.27
C TYR A 519 -5.45 10.35 -3.96
N ALA A 520 -5.27 11.43 -3.20
CA ALA A 520 -5.11 12.75 -3.81
C ALA A 520 -3.80 12.86 -4.60
N GLN A 521 -2.69 12.28 -4.10
CA GLN A 521 -1.43 12.18 -4.83
C GLN A 521 -1.63 11.54 -6.21
N LEU A 522 -2.36 10.43 -6.27
CA LEU A 522 -2.64 9.69 -7.50
C LEU A 522 -3.54 10.44 -8.47
N VAL A 523 -4.56 11.16 -7.96
CA VAL A 523 -5.40 12.04 -8.77
C VAL A 523 -4.57 13.13 -9.47
N TYR A 524 -3.48 13.61 -8.85
CA TYR A 524 -2.53 14.53 -9.46
C TYR A 524 -1.47 13.86 -10.33
N ALA A 525 -0.92 12.71 -9.93
CA ALA A 525 0.03 11.95 -10.75
C ALA A 525 -0.59 11.54 -12.10
N ASN A 526 -1.88 11.25 -12.13
CA ASN A 526 -2.66 11.00 -13.34
C ASN A 526 -3.00 12.26 -14.18
N LYS A 527 -2.65 13.47 -13.71
CA LYS A 527 -2.64 14.71 -14.53
C LYS A 527 -1.30 14.95 -15.21
N SER A 528 -0.19 14.34 -14.74
CA SER A 528 1.13 14.51 -15.35
C SER A 528 1.16 13.81 -16.74
N PRO A 529 1.39 14.54 -17.86
CA PRO A 529 1.36 13.98 -19.22
C PRO A 529 2.68 13.27 -19.57
N SER A 530 3.13 12.38 -18.68
CA SER A 530 4.33 11.55 -18.82
C SER A 530 4.00 10.15 -18.32
N LEU A 531 3.94 9.22 -19.26
CA LEU A 531 3.75 7.80 -18.98
C LEU A 531 4.94 7.21 -18.21
N ILE A 532 6.15 7.77 -18.39
CA ILE A 532 7.37 7.39 -17.68
C ILE A 532 7.25 7.57 -16.17
N LYS A 533 6.89 8.78 -15.70
CA LYS A 533 6.72 9.08 -14.26
C LYS A 533 5.57 8.30 -13.60
N SER A 534 4.54 7.91 -14.36
CA SER A 534 3.46 7.06 -13.87
C SER A 534 3.88 5.58 -13.72
N LEU A 535 4.84 5.10 -14.52
CA LEU A 535 5.28 3.70 -14.55
C LEU A 535 6.49 3.42 -13.66
N PHE A 536 7.40 4.38 -13.54
CA PHE A 536 8.69 4.26 -12.84
C PHE A 536 8.84 5.31 -11.73
N GLY A 537 7.71 5.73 -11.16
CA GLY A 537 7.67 6.65 -10.03
C GLY A 537 8.43 6.15 -8.79
N ASN A 538 8.80 7.11 -7.94
CA ASN A 538 9.59 6.91 -6.75
C ASN A 538 8.69 6.64 -5.54
N GLY A 539 8.82 5.45 -4.94
CA GLY A 539 8.01 5.04 -3.79
C GLY A 539 8.19 5.96 -2.57
N ALA A 540 9.40 6.49 -2.35
CA ALA A 540 9.64 7.40 -1.22
C ALA A 540 8.89 8.73 -1.38
N MET A 541 8.75 9.29 -2.58
CA MET A 541 7.90 10.47 -2.79
C MET A 541 6.42 10.18 -2.48
N VAL A 542 5.90 9.02 -2.91
CA VAL A 542 4.48 8.65 -2.70
C VAL A 542 4.17 8.40 -1.22
N GLU A 543 5.02 7.64 -0.52
CA GLU A 543 4.91 7.35 0.92
C GLU A 543 5.19 8.62 1.76
N GLY A 544 6.19 9.39 1.37
CA GLY A 544 6.57 10.65 2.00
C GLY A 544 5.49 11.73 1.87
N TRP A 545 4.78 11.80 0.75
CA TRP A 545 3.63 12.69 0.58
C TRP A 545 2.48 12.32 1.52
N ALA A 546 2.17 11.02 1.70
CA ALA A 546 1.12 10.60 2.61
C ALA A 546 1.44 11.00 4.06
N VAL A 547 2.66 10.74 4.54
CA VAL A 547 3.12 11.15 5.88
C VAL A 547 3.23 12.67 6.01
N TYR A 548 3.58 13.38 4.94
CA TYR A 548 3.54 14.84 4.90
C TYR A 548 2.09 15.37 5.02
N GLY A 549 1.12 14.72 4.38
CA GLY A 549 -0.30 15.05 4.45
C GLY A 549 -0.86 14.97 5.88
N GLU A 550 -0.45 13.96 6.65
CA GLU A 550 -0.75 13.86 8.10
C GLU A 550 -0.31 15.11 8.85
N ARG A 551 0.96 15.50 8.68
CA ARG A 551 1.57 16.64 9.36
C ARG A 551 0.89 17.94 8.97
N MET A 552 0.67 18.14 7.68
CA MET A 552 0.11 19.35 7.10
C MET A 552 -1.35 19.55 7.50
N MET A 553 -2.15 18.48 7.57
CA MET A 553 -3.53 18.55 8.08
C MET A 553 -3.58 19.05 9.53
N LEU A 554 -2.75 18.49 10.43
CA LEU A 554 -2.69 18.96 11.82
C LEU A 554 -2.12 20.39 11.93
N GLU A 555 -1.12 20.76 11.12
CA GLU A 555 -0.61 22.14 11.06
C GLU A 555 -1.65 23.15 10.54
N SER A 556 -2.65 22.71 9.76
CA SER A 556 -3.82 23.54 9.40
C SER A 556 -4.88 23.66 10.49
N GLY A 557 -4.72 22.98 11.64
CA GLY A 557 -5.65 22.98 12.77
C GLY A 557 -6.64 21.81 12.80
N TYR A 558 -6.45 20.78 11.97
CA TYR A 558 -7.31 19.58 12.00
C TYR A 558 -7.22 18.89 13.37
N GLY A 559 -8.36 18.45 13.91
CA GLY A 559 -8.45 17.90 15.28
C GLY A 559 -8.31 18.96 16.38
N GLU A 560 -8.66 20.22 16.06
CA GLU A 560 -8.77 21.36 16.99
C GLU A 560 -7.46 21.69 17.74
N ASN A 561 -6.31 21.29 17.17
CA ASN A 561 -5.00 21.33 17.83
C ASN A 561 -4.94 20.65 19.21
N THR A 562 -5.86 19.72 19.50
CA THR A 562 -5.92 19.04 20.80
C THR A 562 -4.60 18.32 21.14
N PRO A 563 -4.12 18.39 22.40
CA PRO A 563 -2.90 17.70 22.81
C PRO A 563 -2.98 16.18 22.58
N GLU A 564 -4.17 15.57 22.71
CA GLU A 564 -4.38 14.16 22.36
C GLU A 564 -4.14 13.87 20.88
N MET A 565 -4.68 14.67 19.96
CA MET A 565 -4.45 14.50 18.52
C MET A 565 -2.96 14.64 18.20
N TRP A 566 -2.29 15.64 18.79
CA TRP A 566 -0.85 15.83 18.60
C TRP A 566 0.01 14.72 19.23
N LEU A 567 -0.38 14.13 20.36
CA LEU A 567 0.33 13.00 20.99
C LEU A 567 0.17 11.72 20.16
N MET A 568 -1.05 11.42 19.72
CA MET A 568 -1.33 10.23 18.91
C MET A 568 -0.74 10.35 17.51
N TYR A 569 -0.73 11.54 16.90
CA TYR A 569 0.09 11.81 15.71
C TYR A 569 1.58 11.61 15.99
N SER A 570 2.10 12.05 17.13
CA SER A 570 3.53 11.88 17.44
C SER A 570 3.89 10.39 17.59
N LYS A 571 3.01 9.54 18.15
CA LYS A 571 3.14 8.07 18.13
C LYS A 571 3.22 7.54 16.68
N TRP A 572 2.31 7.98 15.82
CA TRP A 572 2.23 7.53 14.42
C TRP A 572 3.43 7.98 13.58
N ASN A 573 3.90 9.22 13.74
CA ASN A 573 5.10 9.71 13.07
C ASN A 573 6.38 9.04 13.62
N LEU A 574 6.43 8.76 14.93
CA LEU A 574 7.52 7.98 15.55
C LEU A 574 7.60 6.55 15.00
N ARG A 575 6.48 5.93 14.60
CA ARG A 575 6.49 4.66 13.83
C ARG A 575 7.23 4.82 12.50
N THR A 576 6.92 5.87 11.73
CA THR A 576 7.60 6.16 10.44
C THR A 576 9.11 6.40 10.62
N VAL A 577 9.51 7.15 11.65
CA VAL A 577 10.93 7.35 11.98
C VAL A 577 11.59 6.03 12.39
N THR A 578 10.93 5.25 13.26
CA THR A 578 11.46 3.99 13.81
C THR A 578 11.57 2.89 12.75
N ASN A 579 10.73 2.91 11.71
CA ASN A 579 10.88 2.02 10.54
C ASN A 579 12.27 2.16 9.89
N THR A 580 12.80 3.38 9.76
CA THR A 580 14.15 3.64 9.24
C THR A 580 15.24 3.11 10.16
N ILE A 581 15.09 3.36 11.46
CA ILE A 581 16.04 2.91 12.49
C ILE A 581 16.11 1.37 12.49
N LEU A 582 14.96 0.70 12.46
CA LEU A 582 14.84 -0.76 12.39
C LEU A 582 15.51 -1.32 11.13
N ASP A 583 15.12 -0.84 9.95
CA ASP A 583 15.53 -1.43 8.66
C ASP A 583 17.04 -1.31 8.44
N TYR A 584 17.62 -0.13 8.69
CA TYR A 584 19.08 0.05 8.65
C TYR A 584 19.79 -0.77 9.73
N ALA A 585 19.35 -0.70 11.01
CA ALA A 585 20.04 -1.38 12.10
C ALA A 585 19.98 -2.91 11.98
N VAL A 586 18.91 -3.48 11.43
CA VAL A 586 18.78 -4.92 11.19
C VAL A 586 19.66 -5.37 10.02
N HIS A 587 19.64 -4.69 8.87
CA HIS A 587 20.42 -5.13 7.71
C HIS A 587 21.91 -4.75 7.77
N VAL A 588 22.29 -3.69 8.52
CA VAL A 588 23.64 -3.12 8.53
C VAL A 588 24.34 -3.26 9.89
N GLN A 589 23.63 -3.10 11.01
CA GLN A 589 24.24 -3.10 12.37
C GLN A 589 24.01 -4.40 13.16
N GLY A 590 23.30 -5.38 12.60
CA GLY A 590 23.08 -6.69 13.23
C GLY A 590 22.01 -6.73 14.32
N MET A 591 21.15 -5.70 14.45
CA MET A 591 20.10 -5.62 15.48
C MET A 591 19.29 -6.92 15.61
N THR A 592 19.23 -7.46 16.83
CA THR A 592 18.51 -8.71 17.16
C THR A 592 17.00 -8.51 17.28
N GLU A 593 16.23 -9.60 17.23
CA GLU A 593 14.77 -9.56 17.46
C GLU A 593 14.42 -8.93 18.82
N ALA A 594 15.17 -9.25 19.88
CA ALA A 594 14.95 -8.67 21.21
C ALA A 594 15.16 -7.14 21.22
N GLN A 595 16.19 -6.64 20.54
CA GLN A 595 16.44 -5.20 20.40
C GLN A 595 15.40 -4.51 19.52
N ALA A 596 14.97 -5.15 18.43
CA ALA A 596 13.89 -4.66 17.58
C ALA A 596 12.55 -4.59 18.35
N MET A 597 12.22 -5.60 19.15
CA MET A 597 10.99 -5.62 19.94
C MET A 597 11.01 -4.59 21.09
N ASP A 598 12.15 -4.35 21.75
CA ASP A 598 12.28 -3.25 22.71
C ASP A 598 12.12 -1.88 22.05
N LEU A 599 12.79 -1.67 20.89
CA LEU A 599 12.68 -0.45 20.09
C LEU A 599 11.24 -0.16 19.66
N LEU A 600 10.51 -1.18 19.17
CA LEU A 600 9.17 -1.01 18.62
C LEU A 600 8.09 -0.92 19.71
N VAL A 601 8.14 -1.78 20.73
CA VAL A 601 7.10 -1.84 21.76
C VAL A 601 7.34 -0.78 22.84
N ARG A 602 8.50 -0.79 23.50
CA ARG A 602 8.77 0.12 24.62
C ARG A 602 9.17 1.52 24.16
N GLN A 603 10.05 1.61 23.15
CA GLN A 603 10.62 2.89 22.74
C GLN A 603 9.86 3.62 21.63
N ALA A 604 8.83 2.98 21.04
CA ALA A 604 7.95 3.56 20.02
C ALA A 604 6.46 3.24 20.22
N PHE A 605 6.08 2.67 21.37
CA PHE A 605 4.70 2.51 21.86
C PHE A 605 3.75 1.72 20.93
N GLN A 606 4.29 0.76 20.17
CA GLN A 606 3.50 -0.07 19.26
C GLN A 606 2.96 -1.32 19.97
N SER A 607 1.79 -1.81 19.55
CA SER A 607 1.29 -3.10 20.04
C SER A 607 2.28 -4.24 19.71
N ARG A 608 2.33 -5.28 20.55
CA ARG A 608 3.22 -6.44 20.32
C ARG A 608 2.97 -7.13 18.97
N ALA A 609 1.73 -7.09 18.47
CA ALA A 609 1.37 -7.63 17.16
C ALA A 609 1.95 -6.79 16.00
N GLU A 610 1.79 -5.46 16.07
CA GLU A 610 2.34 -4.51 15.08
C GLU A 610 3.88 -4.52 15.07
N ALA A 611 4.51 -4.71 16.24
CA ALA A 611 5.96 -4.88 16.35
C ALA A 611 6.46 -6.21 15.75
N ALA A 612 5.79 -7.34 16.04
CA ALA A 612 6.11 -8.64 15.44
C ALA A 612 5.88 -8.66 13.92
N GLY A 613 4.85 -7.97 13.44
CA GLY A 613 4.62 -7.76 12.01
C GLY A 613 5.76 -7.01 11.33
N LYS A 614 6.31 -5.96 11.97
CA LYS A 614 7.51 -5.26 11.46
C LYS A 614 8.77 -6.09 11.50
N TRP A 615 8.99 -6.91 12.54
CA TRP A 615 10.12 -7.83 12.59
C TRP A 615 10.12 -8.77 11.38
N ARG A 616 8.99 -9.40 11.07
CA ARG A 616 8.82 -10.20 9.84
C ARG A 616 9.02 -9.37 8.57
N ARG A 617 8.49 -8.14 8.51
CA ARG A 617 8.63 -7.25 7.34
C ARG A 617 10.09 -6.88 7.05
N VAL A 618 10.94 -6.68 8.06
CA VAL A 618 12.40 -6.45 7.88
C VAL A 618 13.20 -7.75 7.67
N GLN A 619 12.61 -8.93 7.92
CA GLN A 619 13.15 -10.20 7.44
C GLN A 619 12.88 -10.42 5.94
N TYR A 620 11.69 -10.05 5.44
CA TYR A 620 11.25 -10.28 4.06
C TYR A 620 11.51 -9.12 3.09
N SER A 621 11.99 -7.97 3.58
CA SER A 621 12.24 -6.78 2.78
C SER A 621 13.34 -5.93 3.41
N SER A 622 13.95 -5.07 2.60
CA SER A 622 15.00 -4.13 2.98
C SER A 622 14.79 -2.81 2.23
N VAL A 623 15.23 -1.71 2.82
CA VAL A 623 15.16 -0.33 2.30
C VAL A 623 13.73 0.25 2.20
N GLN A 624 12.70 -0.58 1.97
CA GLN A 624 11.32 -0.13 1.80
C GLN A 624 10.76 0.55 3.06
N LEU A 625 11.09 0.06 4.26
CA LEU A 625 10.67 0.67 5.52
C LEU A 625 11.27 2.08 5.74
N THR A 626 12.39 2.41 5.09
CA THR A 626 13.01 3.74 5.16
C THR A 626 12.34 4.76 4.22
N SER A 627 11.61 4.32 3.20
CA SER A 627 11.03 5.20 2.17
C SER A 627 10.09 6.26 2.74
N TYR A 628 9.24 5.89 3.70
CA TYR A 628 8.30 6.77 4.42
C TYR A 628 8.99 8.01 5.02
N PHE A 629 10.01 7.80 5.86
CA PHE A 629 10.71 8.90 6.53
C PHE A 629 11.64 9.66 5.59
N SER A 630 12.27 8.96 4.63
CA SER A 630 13.12 9.61 3.63
C SER A 630 12.33 10.62 2.80
N GLY A 631 11.19 10.22 2.23
CA GLY A 631 10.36 11.15 1.46
C GLY A 631 9.75 12.25 2.32
N TYR A 632 9.24 11.91 3.51
CA TYR A 632 8.67 12.89 4.44
C TYR A 632 9.68 13.98 4.83
N SER A 633 10.88 13.59 5.25
CA SER A 633 11.93 14.55 5.64
C SER A 633 12.37 15.41 4.47
N GLU A 634 12.55 14.84 3.27
CA GLU A 634 12.92 15.64 2.08
C GLU A 634 11.82 16.60 1.64
N ILE A 635 10.53 16.23 1.73
CA ILE A 635 9.38 17.10 1.40
C ILE A 635 9.25 18.22 2.43
N MET A 636 9.41 17.93 3.73
CA MET A 636 9.44 18.96 4.78
C MET A 636 10.62 19.93 4.58
N GLU A 637 11.82 19.42 4.34
CA GLU A 637 13.00 20.24 4.04
C GLU A 637 12.80 21.12 2.79
N LEU A 638 12.13 20.60 1.75
CA LEU A 638 11.78 21.36 0.55
C LEU A 638 10.73 22.46 0.84
N ARG A 639 9.70 22.15 1.62
CA ARG A 639 8.67 23.12 2.02
C ARG A 639 9.28 24.28 2.80
N GLU A 640 10.08 24.00 3.82
CA GLU A 640 10.67 25.05 4.66
C GLU A 640 11.68 25.90 3.88
N GLN A 641 12.47 25.31 2.97
CA GLN A 641 13.32 26.06 2.04
C GLN A 641 12.51 27.00 1.13
N ARG A 642 11.42 26.53 0.52
CA ARG A 642 10.56 27.40 -0.32
C ARG A 642 9.82 28.46 0.50
N ARG A 643 9.41 28.15 1.73
CA ARG A 643 8.80 29.12 2.66
C ARG A 643 9.76 30.23 3.05
N GLN A 644 11.02 29.89 3.33
CA GLN A 644 12.08 30.87 3.62
C GLN A 644 12.40 31.73 2.39
N ALA A 645 12.56 31.12 1.20
CA ALA A 645 12.93 31.84 -0.03
C ALA A 645 11.82 32.75 -0.59
N LEU A 646 10.54 32.38 -0.42
CA LEU A 646 9.40 33.19 -0.89
C LEU A 646 8.88 34.17 0.16
N GLY A 647 9.12 33.91 1.45
CA GLY A 647 8.69 34.77 2.56
C GLY A 647 7.16 34.98 2.56
N PRO A 648 6.66 36.23 2.64
CA PRO A 648 5.23 36.54 2.55
C PRO A 648 4.56 36.11 1.22
N ARG A 649 5.32 35.74 0.18
CA ARG A 649 4.79 35.22 -1.09
C ARG A 649 4.59 33.69 -1.07
N PHE A 650 4.92 33.00 0.03
CA PHE A 650 4.73 31.55 0.13
C PHE A 650 3.24 31.22 0.30
N VAL A 651 2.64 30.64 -0.74
CA VAL A 651 1.30 30.05 -0.67
C VAL A 651 1.44 28.52 -0.55
N LEU A 652 0.91 27.96 0.54
CA LEU A 652 1.04 26.53 0.86
C LEU A 652 0.39 25.63 -0.20
N LYS A 653 -0.73 26.07 -0.78
CA LYS A 653 -1.43 25.38 -1.86
C LYS A 653 -0.61 25.30 -3.13
N ASP A 654 -0.07 26.44 -3.59
CA ASP A 654 0.73 26.53 -4.80
C ASP A 654 1.98 25.64 -4.68
N PHE A 655 2.58 25.58 -3.49
CA PHE A 655 3.62 24.61 -3.17
C PHE A 655 3.17 23.15 -3.35
N HIS A 656 2.01 22.76 -2.82
CA HIS A 656 1.47 21.40 -3.00
C HIS A 656 1.15 21.08 -4.47
N GLU A 657 0.48 21.99 -5.16
CA GLU A 657 0.03 21.77 -6.54
C GLU A 657 1.22 21.76 -7.52
N GLN A 658 2.25 22.60 -7.29
CA GLN A 658 3.51 22.52 -8.03
C GLN A 658 4.23 21.19 -7.74
N LEU A 659 4.41 20.81 -6.47
CA LEU A 659 5.08 19.55 -6.08
C LEU A 659 4.39 18.32 -6.68
N LEU A 660 3.07 18.28 -6.64
CA LEU A 660 2.26 17.19 -7.20
C LEU A 660 2.16 17.21 -8.74
N SER A 661 2.36 18.35 -9.39
CA SER A 661 2.36 18.45 -10.87
C SER A 661 3.48 17.63 -11.53
N TYR A 662 4.59 17.41 -10.81
CA TYR A 662 5.65 16.53 -11.25
C TYR A 662 5.26 15.04 -11.18
N GLY A 663 4.15 14.69 -10.54
CA GLY A 663 3.76 13.31 -10.26
C GLY A 663 4.77 12.63 -9.31
N SER A 664 4.88 11.31 -9.40
CA SER A 664 5.71 10.51 -8.50
C SER A 664 7.22 10.56 -8.80
N ALA A 665 7.80 11.73 -9.06
CA ALA A 665 9.25 11.88 -9.26
C ALA A 665 10.02 11.83 -7.92
N PRO A 666 11.33 11.51 -7.89
CA PRO A 666 12.10 11.51 -6.65
C PRO A 666 12.20 12.92 -6.06
N VAL A 667 12.10 13.05 -4.73
CA VAL A 667 11.96 14.37 -4.08
C VAL A 667 13.15 15.30 -4.37
N LYS A 668 14.37 14.77 -4.53
CA LYS A 668 15.53 15.59 -4.95
C LYS A 668 15.41 16.17 -6.36
N VAL A 669 14.82 15.43 -7.31
CA VAL A 669 14.58 15.94 -8.68
C VAL A 669 13.46 16.96 -8.66
N ILE A 670 12.43 16.76 -7.83
CA ILE A 670 11.39 17.77 -7.59
C ILE A 670 11.99 19.05 -6.97
N ARG A 671 12.93 18.94 -6.01
CA ARG A 671 13.68 20.07 -5.44
C ARG A 671 14.42 20.86 -6.52
N GLU A 672 15.16 20.17 -7.38
CA GLU A 672 15.88 20.77 -8.52
C GLU A 672 14.96 21.51 -9.50
N LEU A 673 13.71 21.06 -9.68
CA LEU A 673 12.71 21.71 -10.55
C LEU A 673 11.78 22.71 -9.81
N MET A 674 11.91 22.87 -8.50
CA MET A 674 11.10 23.81 -7.72
C MET A 674 11.89 25.02 -7.24
N GLN A 675 13.21 25.04 -7.36
CA GLN A 675 14.06 26.15 -6.89
C GLN A 675 14.03 27.35 -7.85
#